data_AF-A0A810PMA5-F1
#
_entry.id   AF-A0A810PMA5-F1
#
_cell.length_a   1.000
_cell.length_b   1.000
_cell.length_c   1.000
_cell.angle_alpha   90.00
_cell.angle_beta   90.00
_cell.angle_gamma   90.00
#
_symmetry.space_group_name_H-M   'P 1'
#
loop_
_entity.id
_entity.type
_entity.pdbx_description
1 polymer ?
#
loop_
_entity_poly.entity_id
_entity_poly.type
_entity_poly.pdbx_seq_one_letter_code
_entity_poly.pdbx_strand_id
1 'polypeptide(L)'
;MENSKSTKRALLTSVLALLMCVAMLVGATFAWFTDTASTGVNKIQAGNLDVKLEYATAWNDDGSVKTWADAEGKTLTFKTKDNRAADQILWEPGCTYELPELRVVNNGNLALKYKVVVSGIQGSAKLNEVIDWTMKLDNADFIMGSEHSLVAKNNDTVDFDIFTISGTMDKNAGNEYQGLSIDDISITVYATQDAVENDSFSNTYDENADMTPDNLDKLLFVNLTVPVAKNAEGNIIDTIISNTVDEDINIENPNFTFAAQIPAAAIDPDASELKVTVTPKTAAPAGISVSSDQGVMPYEIKIEGIKADNDAVIPVVFYIGKNLKNVKVYHNTTELIPNYGGEDWESFGYNPDTGFLAVSPKSFSPFTVVYDAPAMTVDGVAYYDLTSAVTAASEGSTITFCKSTSESMKLDLTAPMELKGITFKALSGVSIHGLQLASTSAKTRLTLDGIKFEGISFTDRVVIGQDTSSYGLSKCTDITFDNCKFNLATSTEKYPDAIKRMGATVSGTISEKEAVAYMSGLTVKNCKFTNVRYGVYGGKVRNTTVENCTFTNCSSYAVRFEDVAGKLNVIGNTVNKAGGVLSINTVGNNYSTTDIQTDVTIKDNNAVSMTCRNGYVFVTAYDNAKKSGKSTYTITGNSCTYTQSFDEPLNGFRIKSTYGPSVAEFIENK
;
A
#
# COMPACT_ATOMS: atom_id res chain seq x y z
N MET A 1 87.54 -8.06 -1.23
CA MET A 1 86.39 -8.16 -2.17
C MET A 1 85.25 -8.89 -1.46
N GLU A 2 84.36 -8.19 -0.75
CA GLU A 2 83.18 -8.84 -0.11
C GLU A 2 81.88 -8.03 -0.20
N ASN A 3 81.83 -6.89 -0.89
CA ASN A 3 80.62 -6.06 -0.96
C ASN A 3 79.72 -6.28 -2.19
N SER A 4 80.12 -7.08 -3.19
CA SER A 4 79.31 -7.24 -4.41
C SER A 4 78.22 -8.33 -4.34
N LYS A 5 78.31 -9.25 -3.37
CA LYS A 5 77.32 -10.34 -3.20
C LYS A 5 76.11 -9.93 -2.34
N SER A 6 76.29 -9.07 -1.33
CA SER A 6 75.18 -8.62 -0.47
C SER A 6 74.25 -7.63 -1.21
N THR A 7 74.80 -6.71 -2.00
CA THR A 7 74.02 -5.74 -2.79
C THR A 7 73.14 -6.43 -3.84
N LYS A 8 73.64 -7.51 -4.48
CA LYS A 8 72.83 -8.30 -5.42
C LYS A 8 71.67 -9.04 -4.74
N ARG A 9 71.87 -9.57 -3.53
CA ARG A 9 70.80 -10.21 -2.76
C ARG A 9 69.78 -9.19 -2.28
N ALA A 10 70.24 -8.04 -1.77
CA ALA A 10 69.37 -6.94 -1.34
C ALA A 10 68.50 -6.41 -2.49
N LEU A 11 69.08 -6.24 -3.69
CA LEU A 11 68.35 -5.86 -4.89
C LEU A 11 67.29 -6.90 -5.25
N LEU A 12 67.63 -8.19 -5.22
CA LEU A 12 66.69 -9.28 -5.53
C LEU A 12 65.53 -9.33 -4.54
N THR A 13 65.79 -9.14 -3.25
CA THR A 13 64.75 -9.03 -2.22
C THR A 13 63.89 -7.78 -2.37
N SER A 14 64.45 -6.65 -2.83
CA SER A 14 63.67 -5.43 -3.07
C SER A 14 62.73 -5.58 -4.28
N VAL A 15 63.18 -6.26 -5.34
CA VAL A 15 62.34 -6.58 -6.51
C VAL A 15 61.25 -7.58 -6.13
N LEU A 16 61.58 -8.59 -5.32
CA LEU A 16 60.61 -9.57 -4.85
C LEU A 16 59.54 -8.94 -3.93
N ALA A 17 59.95 -8.00 -3.06
CA ALA A 17 59.02 -7.24 -2.22
C ALA A 17 58.09 -6.36 -3.07
N LEU A 18 58.63 -5.70 -4.10
CA LEU A 18 57.83 -4.85 -4.99
C LEU A 18 56.83 -5.68 -5.80
N LEU A 19 57.23 -6.86 -6.29
CA LEU A 19 56.31 -7.82 -6.92
C LEU A 19 55.24 -8.33 -5.96
N MET A 20 55.57 -8.55 -4.69
CA MET A 20 54.60 -8.95 -3.68
C MET A 20 53.60 -7.84 -3.36
N CYS A 21 54.06 -6.57 -3.30
CA CYS A 21 53.18 -5.41 -3.16
C CYS A 21 52.25 -5.23 -4.36
N VAL A 22 52.76 -5.42 -5.59
CA VAL A 22 51.93 -5.38 -6.80
C VAL A 22 50.93 -6.54 -6.82
N ALA A 23 51.34 -7.75 -6.41
CA ALA A 23 50.44 -8.89 -6.30
C ALA A 23 49.35 -8.69 -5.23
N MET A 24 49.66 -8.06 -4.10
CA MET A 24 48.66 -7.66 -3.10
C MET A 24 47.74 -6.56 -3.61
N LEU A 25 48.26 -5.59 -4.37
CA LEU A 25 47.45 -4.53 -4.99
C LEU A 25 46.51 -5.11 -6.05
N VAL A 26 46.99 -6.04 -6.87
CA VAL A 26 46.19 -6.79 -7.85
C VAL A 26 45.18 -7.71 -7.14
N GLY A 27 45.56 -8.39 -6.05
CA GLY A 27 44.65 -9.23 -5.27
C GLY A 27 43.56 -8.44 -4.55
N ALA A 28 43.89 -7.28 -3.99
CA ALA A 28 42.92 -6.38 -3.35
C ALA A 28 42.00 -5.70 -4.38
N THR A 29 42.50 -5.38 -5.57
CA THR A 29 41.65 -4.88 -6.66
C THR A 29 40.77 -5.98 -7.24
N PHE A 30 41.28 -7.21 -7.44
CA PHE A 30 40.45 -8.35 -7.83
C PHE A 30 39.34 -8.61 -6.80
N ALA A 31 39.63 -8.61 -5.49
CA ALA A 31 38.63 -8.74 -4.43
C ALA A 31 37.61 -7.59 -4.40
N TRP A 32 38.03 -6.36 -4.73
CA TRP A 32 37.13 -5.21 -4.87
C TRP A 32 36.20 -5.34 -6.09
N PHE A 33 36.64 -6.00 -7.16
CA PHE A 33 35.82 -6.25 -8.35
C PHE A 33 34.95 -7.53 -8.24
N THR A 34 35.24 -8.46 -7.31
CA THR A 34 34.39 -9.64 -7.03
C THR A 34 33.34 -9.45 -5.93
N ASP A 35 33.29 -8.30 -5.24
CA ASP A 35 32.16 -7.94 -4.37
C ASP A 35 31.07 -7.14 -5.13
N THR A 36 30.97 -7.34 -6.44
CA THR A 36 29.70 -7.18 -7.13
C THR A 36 29.00 -8.51 -6.99
N ALA A 37 27.94 -8.58 -6.20
CA ALA A 37 27.02 -9.71 -6.23
C ALA A 37 26.82 -10.13 -7.69
N SER A 38 27.00 -11.42 -7.99
CA SER A 38 26.64 -11.98 -9.30
C SER A 38 25.12 -11.91 -9.44
N THR A 39 24.61 -10.70 -9.66
CA THR A 39 23.30 -10.53 -10.25
C THR A 39 23.51 -10.98 -11.69
N GLY A 40 22.70 -11.93 -12.18
CA GLY A 40 22.77 -12.39 -13.57
C GLY A 40 22.44 -11.31 -14.61
N VAL A 41 22.42 -10.03 -14.22
CA VAL A 41 21.99 -8.88 -15.00
C VAL A 41 23.16 -7.95 -15.27
N ASN A 42 23.46 -7.76 -16.55
CA ASN A 42 24.41 -6.74 -17.03
C ASN A 42 23.85 -5.29 -16.94
N LYS A 43 22.59 -5.12 -16.55
CA LYS A 43 21.92 -3.81 -16.51
C LYS A 43 20.73 -3.87 -15.56
N ILE A 44 20.75 -3.07 -14.49
CA ILE A 44 19.55 -2.80 -13.68
C ILE A 44 18.89 -1.57 -14.30
N GLN A 45 17.74 -1.76 -14.95
CA GLN A 45 16.94 -0.68 -15.52
C GLN A 45 15.53 -0.81 -14.94
N ALA A 46 15.09 0.20 -14.20
CA ALA A 46 13.71 0.26 -13.72
C ALA A 46 12.77 0.42 -14.93
N GLY A 47 11.70 -0.36 -14.95
CA GLY A 47 10.57 -0.14 -15.85
C GLY A 47 9.71 1.03 -15.39
N ASN A 48 8.92 1.57 -16.32
CA ASN A 48 8.02 2.68 -16.14
C ASN A 48 6.66 2.29 -16.75
N LEU A 49 5.63 2.25 -15.90
CA LEU A 49 4.25 2.11 -16.32
C LEU A 49 3.69 3.51 -16.59
N ASP A 50 3.26 3.79 -17.83
CA ASP A 50 2.73 5.10 -18.24
C ASP A 50 1.44 4.88 -19.03
N VAL A 51 0.32 4.89 -18.30
CA VAL A 51 -1.01 4.58 -18.83
C VAL A 51 -1.78 5.88 -19.02
N LYS A 52 -2.43 6.04 -20.18
CA LYS A 52 -3.29 7.18 -20.45
C LYS A 52 -4.63 6.75 -21.03
N LEU A 53 -5.68 7.47 -20.63
CA LEU A 53 -6.98 7.41 -21.27
C LEU A 53 -7.13 8.62 -22.19
N GLU A 54 -7.36 8.38 -23.47
CA GLU A 54 -7.52 9.43 -24.48
C GLU A 54 -8.85 9.30 -25.21
N TYR A 55 -9.37 10.42 -25.72
CA TYR A 55 -10.61 10.47 -26.50
C TYR A 55 -10.41 11.12 -27.86
N ALA A 56 -11.21 10.69 -28.84
CA ALA A 56 -11.17 11.20 -30.20
C ALA A 56 -11.73 12.63 -30.30
N THR A 57 -11.00 13.52 -30.97
CA THR A 57 -11.38 14.93 -31.18
C THR A 57 -11.60 15.30 -32.65
N ALA A 58 -11.08 14.49 -33.58
CA ALA A 58 -11.27 14.66 -35.01
C ALA A 58 -11.18 13.31 -35.72
N TRP A 59 -11.89 13.18 -36.84
CA TRP A 59 -11.93 11.97 -37.67
C TRP A 59 -11.52 12.30 -39.11
N ASN A 60 -11.00 11.31 -39.81
CA ASN A 60 -10.74 11.35 -41.24
C ASN A 60 -12.02 11.00 -42.02
N ASP A 61 -12.01 11.26 -43.33
CA ASP A 61 -13.15 11.00 -44.22
C ASP A 61 -13.54 9.51 -44.31
N ASP A 62 -12.63 8.61 -43.94
CA ASP A 62 -12.84 7.16 -43.89
C ASP A 62 -13.41 6.66 -42.54
N GLY A 63 -13.65 7.56 -41.59
CA GLY A 63 -14.16 7.24 -40.26
C GLY A 63 -13.07 6.89 -39.23
N SER A 64 -11.79 6.83 -39.62
CA SER A 64 -10.69 6.62 -38.66
C SER A 64 -10.42 7.87 -37.82
N VAL A 65 -9.99 7.69 -36.57
CA VAL A 65 -9.68 8.82 -35.68
C VAL A 65 -8.39 9.51 -36.15
N LYS A 66 -8.48 10.82 -36.41
CA LYS A 66 -7.36 11.66 -36.84
C LYS A 66 -6.57 12.23 -35.65
N THR A 67 -7.23 12.55 -34.55
CA THR A 67 -6.60 13.26 -33.42
C THR A 67 -7.19 12.82 -32.10
N TRP A 68 -6.31 12.59 -31.13
CA TRP A 68 -6.63 12.15 -29.77
C TRP A 68 -6.23 13.21 -28.76
N ALA A 69 -6.96 13.32 -27.66
CA ALA A 69 -6.66 14.21 -26.54
C ALA A 69 -6.83 13.49 -25.20
N ASP A 70 -6.16 13.98 -24.17
CA ASP A 70 -6.24 13.42 -22.81
C ASP A 70 -7.67 13.57 -22.23
N ALA A 71 -8.23 12.46 -21.76
CA ALA A 71 -9.57 12.41 -21.18
C ALA A 71 -9.59 12.67 -19.66
N GLU A 72 -8.43 12.70 -18.99
CA GLU A 72 -8.37 12.85 -17.53
C GLU A 72 -9.00 14.17 -17.07
N GLY A 73 -10.00 14.07 -16.18
CA GLY A 73 -10.73 15.22 -15.63
C GLY A 73 -11.56 16.01 -16.65
N LYS A 74 -11.84 15.44 -17.84
CA LYS A 74 -12.65 16.08 -18.89
C LYS A 74 -14.07 15.51 -18.91
N THR A 75 -15.03 16.37 -19.23
CA THR A 75 -16.41 15.96 -19.53
C THR A 75 -16.54 15.66 -21.02
N LEU A 76 -16.97 14.44 -21.34
CA LEU A 76 -17.22 14.01 -22.72
C LEU A 76 -18.69 14.22 -23.09
N THR A 77 -18.96 14.54 -24.36
CA THR A 77 -20.33 14.71 -24.88
C THR A 77 -20.62 13.63 -25.91
N PHE A 78 -21.84 13.08 -25.90
CA PHE A 78 -22.25 12.08 -26.89
C PHE A 78 -22.18 12.63 -28.32
N LYS A 79 -21.78 11.75 -29.25
CA LYS A 79 -21.84 12.00 -30.68
C LYS A 79 -23.29 12.20 -31.09
N THR A 80 -23.54 13.27 -31.82
CA THR A 80 -24.82 13.53 -32.48
C THR A 80 -24.55 13.85 -33.94
N LYS A 81 -25.45 13.39 -34.83
CA LYS A 81 -25.30 13.59 -36.28
C LYS A 81 -25.28 15.08 -36.68
N ASP A 82 -25.88 15.92 -35.87
CA ASP A 82 -26.06 17.36 -36.02
C ASP A 82 -25.17 18.20 -35.08
N ASN A 83 -24.28 17.56 -34.33
CA ASN A 83 -23.30 18.21 -33.44
C ASN A 83 -23.93 19.14 -32.39
N ARG A 84 -25.03 18.68 -31.78
CA ARG A 84 -25.74 19.32 -30.67
C ARG A 84 -24.85 19.46 -29.44
N ALA A 85 -25.06 20.55 -28.70
CA ALA A 85 -24.46 20.74 -27.38
C ALA A 85 -25.04 19.73 -26.36
N ALA A 86 -24.27 19.39 -25.32
CA ALA A 86 -24.63 18.36 -24.35
C ALA A 86 -25.99 18.58 -23.67
N ASP A 87 -26.35 19.84 -23.39
CA ASP A 87 -27.63 20.26 -22.80
C ASP A 87 -28.82 20.19 -23.77
N GLN A 88 -28.57 19.88 -25.04
CA GLN A 88 -29.57 19.72 -26.10
C GLN A 88 -29.74 18.26 -26.55
N ILE A 89 -29.03 17.32 -25.91
CA ILE A 89 -29.17 15.89 -26.17
C ILE A 89 -30.33 15.36 -25.32
N LEU A 90 -31.42 14.98 -25.99
CA LEU A 90 -32.58 14.35 -25.36
C LEU A 90 -32.61 12.87 -25.74
N TRP A 91 -32.87 12.02 -24.76
CA TRP A 91 -33.08 10.59 -24.96
C TRP A 91 -34.49 10.36 -25.50
N GLU A 92 -34.56 9.72 -26.67
CA GLU A 92 -35.80 9.38 -27.35
C GLU A 92 -35.91 7.86 -27.46
N PRO A 93 -37.12 7.28 -27.34
CA PRO A 93 -37.30 5.83 -27.46
C PRO A 93 -36.70 5.28 -28.77
N GLY A 94 -35.79 4.32 -28.64
CA GLY A 94 -35.09 3.70 -29.78
C GLY A 94 -33.87 4.45 -30.31
N CYS A 95 -33.50 5.60 -29.76
CA CYS A 95 -32.27 6.31 -30.12
C CYS A 95 -31.04 5.70 -29.41
N THR A 96 -29.94 5.61 -30.14
CA THR A 96 -28.63 5.22 -29.63
C THR A 96 -27.69 6.42 -29.66
N TYR A 97 -27.05 6.70 -28.52
CA TYR A 97 -25.98 7.69 -28.41
C TYR A 97 -24.67 7.00 -28.09
N GLU A 98 -23.60 7.43 -28.76
CA GLU A 98 -22.25 6.89 -28.60
C GLU A 98 -21.33 7.98 -28.06
N LEU A 99 -20.43 7.64 -27.14
CA LEU A 99 -19.34 8.53 -26.79
C LEU A 99 -18.34 8.63 -27.97
N PRO A 100 -17.50 9.68 -28.02
CA PRO A 100 -16.30 9.66 -28.84
C PRO A 100 -15.50 8.39 -28.59
N GLU A 101 -14.83 7.83 -29.61
CA GLU A 101 -13.97 6.68 -29.35
C GLU A 101 -12.95 7.05 -28.28
N LEU A 102 -12.73 6.12 -27.37
CA LEU A 102 -11.76 6.20 -26.31
C LEU A 102 -10.65 5.21 -26.58
N ARG A 103 -9.45 5.47 -26.06
CA ARG A 103 -8.37 4.49 -26.09
C ARG A 103 -7.58 4.48 -24.81
N VAL A 104 -7.20 3.28 -24.37
CA VAL A 104 -6.20 3.10 -23.32
C VAL A 104 -4.86 2.93 -24.02
N VAL A 105 -3.87 3.75 -23.66
CA VAL A 105 -2.54 3.73 -24.29
C VAL A 105 -1.48 3.39 -23.26
N ASN A 106 -0.60 2.45 -23.60
CA ASN A 106 0.61 2.18 -22.86
C ASN A 106 1.82 2.92 -23.47
N ASN A 107 2.21 4.02 -22.85
CA ASN A 107 3.43 4.77 -23.20
C ASN A 107 4.67 4.27 -22.44
N GLY A 108 4.46 3.33 -21.50
CA GLY A 108 5.47 2.76 -20.64
C GLY A 108 6.28 1.65 -21.30
N ASN A 109 7.43 1.31 -20.74
CA ASN A 109 8.29 0.22 -21.21
C ASN A 109 8.06 -1.09 -20.44
N LEU A 110 6.91 -1.21 -19.78
CA LEU A 110 6.43 -2.41 -19.11
C LEU A 110 5.10 -2.82 -19.74
N ALA A 111 4.85 -4.11 -19.87
CA ALA A 111 3.54 -4.62 -20.24
C ALA A 111 2.55 -4.35 -19.09
N LEU A 112 1.28 -4.13 -19.42
CA LEU A 112 0.25 -3.82 -18.45
C LEU A 112 -1.00 -4.65 -18.68
N LYS A 113 -1.71 -4.92 -17.59
CA LYS A 113 -3.10 -5.34 -17.60
C LYS A 113 -3.97 -4.20 -17.09
N TYR A 114 -5.17 -4.04 -17.63
CA TYR A 114 -6.09 -2.98 -17.25
C TYR A 114 -7.54 -3.42 -17.24
N LYS A 115 -8.37 -2.71 -16.48
CA LYS A 115 -9.84 -2.80 -16.50
C LYS A 115 -10.47 -1.41 -16.66
N VAL A 116 -11.54 -1.32 -17.44
CA VAL A 116 -12.33 -0.08 -17.60
C VAL A 116 -13.63 -0.23 -16.84
N VAL A 117 -13.86 0.66 -15.88
CA VAL A 117 -15.08 0.71 -15.07
C VAL A 117 -15.81 2.01 -15.34
N VAL A 118 -17.09 1.92 -15.66
CA VAL A 118 -17.95 3.09 -15.91
C VAL A 118 -18.97 3.20 -14.77
N SER A 119 -18.86 4.22 -13.94
CA SER A 119 -19.80 4.51 -12.86
C SER A 119 -20.93 5.43 -13.36
N GLY A 120 -22.08 5.43 -12.68
CA GLY A 120 -23.22 6.31 -12.99
C GLY A 120 -24.20 5.78 -14.06
N ILE A 121 -23.72 5.02 -15.06
CA ILE A 121 -24.57 4.40 -16.10
C ILE A 121 -25.40 3.19 -15.62
N GLN A 122 -25.10 2.68 -14.42
CA GLN A 122 -25.87 1.63 -13.72
C GLN A 122 -26.44 2.15 -12.38
N GLY A 123 -26.53 3.48 -12.25
CA GLY A 123 -27.06 4.19 -11.08
C GLY A 123 -28.59 4.19 -11.00
N SER A 124 -29.15 4.72 -9.91
CA SER A 124 -30.61 4.79 -9.64
C SER A 124 -31.34 5.90 -10.41
N ALA A 125 -30.69 6.56 -11.37
CA ALA A 125 -31.37 7.51 -12.24
C ALA A 125 -32.45 6.73 -12.99
N LYS A 126 -33.72 7.14 -12.84
CA LYS A 126 -34.87 6.45 -13.44
C LYS A 126 -34.70 6.21 -14.94
N LEU A 127 -33.96 7.08 -15.64
CA LEU A 127 -33.66 6.93 -17.06
C LEU A 127 -32.75 5.74 -17.40
N ASN A 128 -31.90 5.27 -16.48
CA ASN A 128 -31.08 4.06 -16.66
C ASN A 128 -31.91 2.77 -16.74
N GLU A 129 -33.17 2.77 -16.27
CA GLU A 129 -34.05 1.60 -16.36
C GLU A 129 -34.40 1.24 -17.81
N VAL A 130 -34.30 2.23 -18.71
CA VAL A 130 -34.71 2.10 -20.11
C VAL A 130 -33.56 2.39 -21.07
N ILE A 131 -32.31 2.44 -20.61
CA ILE A 131 -31.13 2.60 -21.47
C ILE A 131 -30.23 1.38 -21.31
N ASP A 132 -30.00 0.68 -22.42
CA ASP A 132 -29.06 -0.42 -22.50
C ASP A 132 -27.66 0.12 -22.86
N TRP A 133 -26.69 -0.11 -21.97
CA TRP A 133 -25.32 0.37 -22.11
C TRP A 133 -24.39 -0.76 -22.58
N THR A 134 -23.72 -0.54 -23.69
CA THR A 134 -22.79 -1.51 -24.27
C THR A 134 -21.40 -0.91 -24.43
N MET A 135 -20.37 -1.74 -24.26
CA MET A 135 -18.99 -1.39 -24.58
C MET A 135 -18.48 -2.30 -25.68
N LYS A 136 -17.72 -1.73 -26.60
CA LYS A 136 -17.00 -2.48 -27.64
C LYS A 136 -15.52 -2.22 -27.54
N LEU A 137 -14.71 -3.26 -27.74
CA LEU A 137 -13.27 -3.20 -27.90
C LEU A 137 -12.96 -3.60 -29.35
N ASP A 138 -12.31 -2.72 -30.12
CA ASP A 138 -11.99 -2.95 -31.54
C ASP A 138 -13.17 -3.44 -32.40
N ASN A 139 -14.36 -2.88 -32.14
CA ASN A 139 -15.65 -3.22 -32.76
C ASN A 139 -16.23 -4.59 -32.39
N ALA A 140 -15.60 -5.35 -31.50
CA ALA A 140 -16.19 -6.54 -30.87
C ALA A 140 -16.87 -6.16 -29.55
N ASP A 141 -17.94 -6.87 -29.20
CA ASP A 141 -18.60 -6.66 -27.91
C ASP A 141 -17.64 -7.01 -26.77
N PHE A 142 -17.54 -6.12 -25.79
CA PHE A 142 -16.62 -6.25 -24.67
C PHE A 142 -17.34 -5.97 -23.36
N ILE A 143 -17.08 -6.82 -22.37
CA ILE A 143 -17.77 -6.76 -21.09
C ILE A 143 -17.15 -5.64 -20.25
N MET A 144 -17.94 -4.67 -19.81
CA MET A 144 -17.43 -3.62 -18.90
C MET A 144 -16.86 -4.26 -17.63
N GLY A 145 -15.67 -3.83 -17.23
CA GLY A 145 -14.97 -4.37 -16.07
C GLY A 145 -14.15 -5.65 -16.31
N SER A 146 -14.18 -6.27 -17.49
CA SER A 146 -13.24 -7.36 -17.79
C SER A 146 -11.81 -6.85 -17.99
N GLU A 147 -10.84 -7.69 -17.61
CA GLU A 147 -9.41 -7.39 -17.79
C GLU A 147 -9.00 -7.54 -19.25
N HIS A 148 -8.05 -6.70 -19.67
CA HIS A 148 -7.35 -6.81 -20.95
C HIS A 148 -5.88 -6.42 -20.77
N SER A 149 -5.01 -6.79 -21.71
CA SER A 149 -3.57 -6.56 -21.62
C SER A 149 -3.05 -5.76 -22.80
N LEU A 150 -2.13 -4.83 -22.51
CA LEU A 150 -1.34 -4.09 -23.50
C LEU A 150 0.13 -4.43 -23.33
N VAL A 151 0.82 -4.66 -24.45
CA VAL A 151 2.25 -4.93 -24.42
C VAL A 151 3.07 -3.67 -24.10
N ALA A 152 4.31 -3.85 -23.68
CA ALA A 152 5.24 -2.76 -23.47
C ALA A 152 5.50 -1.98 -24.76
N LYS A 153 5.70 -0.66 -24.63
CA LYS A 153 6.14 0.19 -25.73
C LYS A 153 7.46 -0.31 -26.32
N ASN A 154 7.47 -0.52 -27.63
CA ASN A 154 8.65 -0.96 -28.37
C ASN A 154 9.17 0.18 -29.25
N ASN A 155 10.25 0.84 -28.82
CA ASN A 155 10.79 2.06 -29.43
C ASN A 155 9.71 3.17 -29.52
N ASP A 156 9.36 3.62 -30.72
CA ASP A 156 8.32 4.64 -30.95
C ASP A 156 6.92 4.02 -31.17
N THR A 157 6.80 2.69 -31.12
CA THR A 157 5.52 1.98 -31.28
C THR A 157 4.87 1.80 -29.92
N VAL A 158 3.76 2.51 -29.68
CA VAL A 158 2.91 2.37 -28.49
C VAL A 158 1.82 1.35 -28.77
N ASP A 159 1.49 0.56 -27.75
CA ASP A 159 0.34 -0.34 -27.79
C ASP A 159 -0.88 0.35 -27.19
N PHE A 160 -2.04 0.09 -27.78
CA PHE A 160 -3.30 0.70 -27.35
C PHE A 160 -4.49 -0.11 -27.84
N ASP A 161 -5.56 -0.07 -27.06
CA ASP A 161 -6.86 -0.61 -27.47
C ASP A 161 -7.86 0.53 -27.60
N ILE A 162 -8.72 0.45 -28.62
CA ILE A 162 -9.79 1.41 -28.85
C ILE A 162 -11.10 0.82 -28.36
N PHE A 163 -11.84 1.60 -27.57
CA PHE A 163 -13.15 1.22 -27.10
C PHE A 163 -14.21 2.30 -27.33
N THR A 164 -15.45 1.85 -27.46
CA THR A 164 -16.62 2.71 -27.64
C THR A 164 -17.67 2.32 -26.62
N ILE A 165 -18.26 3.33 -25.97
CA ILE A 165 -19.38 3.16 -25.04
C ILE A 165 -20.61 3.77 -25.69
N SER A 166 -21.70 3.01 -25.73
CA SER A 166 -22.97 3.44 -26.29
C SER A 166 -24.13 3.13 -25.37
N GLY A 167 -25.14 3.99 -25.36
CA GLY A 167 -26.41 3.77 -24.69
C GLY A 167 -27.54 3.75 -25.70
N THR A 168 -28.45 2.77 -25.61
CA THR A 168 -29.65 2.67 -26.46
C THR A 168 -30.90 2.70 -25.62
N MET A 169 -31.78 3.67 -25.86
CA MET A 169 -33.05 3.75 -25.14
C MET A 169 -34.06 2.73 -25.69
N ASP A 170 -34.78 2.03 -24.81
CA ASP A 170 -35.86 1.11 -25.18
C ASP A 170 -36.91 1.84 -26.04
N LYS A 171 -37.31 1.20 -27.13
CA LYS A 171 -38.34 1.68 -28.06
C LYS A 171 -39.71 1.81 -27.40
N ASN A 172 -39.96 1.08 -26.31
CA ASN A 172 -41.22 1.08 -25.59
C ASN A 172 -41.24 2.07 -24.41
N ALA A 173 -40.16 2.83 -24.20
CA ALA A 173 -40.10 3.80 -23.11
C ALA A 173 -41.17 4.89 -23.25
N GLY A 174 -41.98 5.09 -22.20
CA GLY A 174 -43.09 6.04 -22.20
C GLY A 174 -42.70 7.49 -21.86
N ASN A 175 -43.70 8.38 -21.84
CA ASN A 175 -43.51 9.81 -21.57
C ASN A 175 -43.00 10.11 -20.15
N GLU A 176 -43.08 9.14 -19.23
CA GLU A 176 -42.60 9.24 -17.85
C GLU A 176 -41.08 9.35 -17.69
N TYR A 177 -40.34 9.21 -18.79
CA TYR A 177 -38.89 9.40 -18.88
C TYR A 177 -38.50 10.74 -19.53
N GLN A 178 -39.48 11.52 -20.02
CA GLN A 178 -39.23 12.78 -20.71
C GLN A 178 -38.61 13.83 -19.77
N GLY A 179 -37.49 14.42 -20.18
CA GLY A 179 -36.81 15.49 -19.43
C GLY A 179 -36.00 15.02 -18.23
N LEU A 180 -35.85 13.70 -18.04
CA LEU A 180 -34.90 13.14 -17.07
C LEU A 180 -33.48 13.20 -17.62
N SER A 181 -32.50 13.36 -16.73
CA SER A 181 -31.07 13.32 -17.03
C SER A 181 -30.39 12.15 -16.31
N ILE A 182 -29.23 11.73 -16.82
CA ILE A 182 -28.28 10.89 -16.11
C ILE A 182 -27.02 11.72 -15.94
N ASP A 183 -26.78 12.14 -14.71
CA ASP A 183 -25.62 12.94 -14.32
C ASP A 183 -24.59 12.05 -13.61
N ASP A 184 -23.37 12.55 -13.43
CA ASP A 184 -22.28 11.89 -12.69
C ASP A 184 -21.78 10.54 -13.26
N ILE A 185 -21.82 10.38 -14.59
CA ILE A 185 -21.14 9.26 -15.26
C ILE A 185 -19.63 9.50 -15.27
N SER A 186 -18.85 8.55 -14.75
CA SER A 186 -17.38 8.61 -14.77
C SER A 186 -16.78 7.34 -15.35
N ILE A 187 -15.66 7.49 -16.09
CA ILE A 187 -14.89 6.37 -16.64
C ILE A 187 -13.57 6.31 -15.88
N THR A 188 -13.28 5.17 -15.28
CA THR A 188 -12.05 4.91 -14.54
C THR A 188 -11.30 3.76 -15.19
N VAL A 189 -10.02 3.98 -15.52
CA VAL A 189 -9.11 2.94 -15.97
C VAL A 189 -8.21 2.55 -14.81
N TYR A 190 -8.22 1.28 -14.45
CA TYR A 190 -7.31 0.71 -13.47
C TYR A 190 -6.29 -0.14 -14.19
N ALA A 191 -5.01 -0.02 -13.88
CA ALA A 191 -3.95 -0.76 -14.57
C ALA A 191 -2.79 -1.12 -13.63
N THR A 192 -2.23 -2.31 -13.80
CA THR A 192 -0.99 -2.78 -13.16
C THR A 192 -0.07 -3.43 -14.18
N GLN A 193 1.17 -3.71 -13.78
CA GLN A 193 2.10 -4.46 -14.61
C GLN A 193 1.56 -5.87 -14.89
N ASP A 194 1.74 -6.34 -16.12
CA ASP A 194 1.35 -7.69 -16.54
C ASP A 194 2.50 -8.69 -16.29
N ALA A 195 2.17 -9.92 -15.91
CA ALA A 195 3.11 -10.99 -15.54
C ALA A 195 3.76 -11.69 -16.77
N VAL A 196 3.69 -11.05 -17.94
CA VAL A 196 4.26 -11.56 -19.20
C VAL A 196 5.75 -11.29 -19.34
N GLU A 197 6.29 -10.35 -18.57
CA GLU A 197 7.71 -9.96 -18.62
C GLU A 197 8.56 -10.76 -17.63
N ASN A 198 9.69 -11.29 -18.11
CA ASN A 198 10.63 -12.03 -17.29
C ASN A 198 11.74 -11.10 -16.79
N ASP A 199 12.03 -11.12 -15.50
CA ASP A 199 13.28 -10.58 -14.99
C ASP A 199 14.40 -11.64 -15.10
N SER A 200 15.48 -11.52 -14.33
CA SER A 200 16.55 -12.54 -14.34
C SER A 200 16.33 -13.71 -13.36
N PHE A 201 15.16 -13.78 -12.73
CA PHE A 201 14.79 -14.77 -11.73
C PHE A 201 13.44 -15.44 -12.04
N SER A 202 12.38 -14.69 -12.38
CA SER A 202 11.07 -15.24 -12.80
C SER A 202 10.18 -14.17 -13.47
N ASN A 203 8.96 -14.57 -13.85
CA ASN A 203 7.90 -13.69 -14.36
C ASN A 203 6.69 -13.59 -13.41
N THR A 204 6.77 -14.13 -12.18
CA THR A 204 5.62 -14.31 -11.29
C THR A 204 5.52 -13.23 -10.19
N TYR A 205 6.39 -12.23 -10.19
CA TYR A 205 6.47 -11.24 -9.11
C TYR A 205 5.26 -10.29 -9.08
N ASP A 206 4.57 -10.11 -10.21
CA ASP A 206 3.36 -9.29 -10.34
C ASP A 206 2.07 -10.10 -10.58
N GLU A 207 2.13 -11.43 -10.47
CA GLU A 207 0.97 -12.31 -10.66
C GLU A 207 -0.19 -11.93 -9.72
N ASN A 208 0.16 -11.46 -8.51
CA ASN A 208 -0.78 -11.02 -7.48
C ASN A 208 -0.95 -9.49 -7.40
N ALA A 209 -0.47 -8.72 -8.39
CA ALA A 209 -0.64 -7.28 -8.42
C ALA A 209 -2.13 -6.92 -8.62
N ASP A 210 -2.77 -6.45 -7.55
CA ASP A 210 -4.13 -5.96 -7.52
C ASP A 210 -4.21 -4.59 -8.23
N MET A 211 -5.09 -4.44 -9.22
CA MET A 211 -5.34 -3.18 -9.97
C MET A 211 -6.04 -2.08 -9.13
N THR A 212 -6.15 -2.33 -7.84
CA THR A 212 -6.81 -1.62 -6.73
C THR A 212 -6.31 -0.32 -6.13
N PRO A 213 -7.03 0.81 -6.17
CA PRO A 213 -7.11 1.70 -5.03
C PRO A 213 -7.97 1.06 -3.93
N ASP A 214 -7.31 0.66 -2.85
CA ASP A 214 -7.83 0.11 -1.58
C ASP A 214 -9.18 0.71 -1.11
N ASN A 215 -10.32 0.29 -1.68
CA ASN A 215 -11.64 0.11 -1.02
C ASN A 215 -12.82 -0.21 -1.96
N LEU A 216 -12.73 -0.02 -3.28
CA LEU A 216 -13.88 -0.29 -4.18
C LEU A 216 -13.91 -1.73 -4.73
N ASP A 217 -12.78 -2.43 -4.72
CA ASP A 217 -12.66 -3.82 -5.21
C ASP A 217 -13.12 -4.91 -4.24
N LYS A 218 -13.59 -4.52 -3.06
CA LYS A 218 -14.11 -5.49 -2.08
C LYS A 218 -15.63 -5.65 -2.17
N LEU A 219 -16.29 -4.92 -3.06
CA LEU A 219 -17.73 -5.05 -3.26
C LEU A 219 -18.01 -5.94 -4.46
N LEU A 220 -18.87 -6.93 -4.23
CA LEU A 220 -19.26 -7.90 -5.22
C LEU A 220 -19.97 -7.23 -6.41
N PHE A 221 -19.48 -7.49 -7.63
CA PHE A 221 -20.12 -7.16 -8.89
C PHE A 221 -20.39 -8.44 -9.68
N VAL A 222 -21.63 -8.62 -10.14
CA VAL A 222 -22.07 -9.85 -10.83
C VAL A 222 -22.96 -9.45 -12.01
N ASN A 223 -22.76 -10.09 -13.15
CA ASN A 223 -23.68 -10.05 -14.28
C ASN A 223 -23.65 -11.41 -14.98
N LEU A 224 -24.67 -12.24 -14.72
CA LEU A 224 -24.74 -13.62 -15.17
C LEU A 224 -26.03 -13.84 -15.96
N THR A 225 -25.99 -14.72 -16.96
CA THR A 225 -27.16 -15.15 -17.73
C THR A 225 -27.07 -16.65 -17.98
N VAL A 226 -28.13 -17.38 -17.67
CA VAL A 226 -28.22 -18.83 -17.86
C VAL A 226 -29.56 -19.22 -18.47
N PRO A 227 -29.62 -20.26 -19.32
CA PRO A 227 -30.89 -20.76 -19.84
C PRO A 227 -31.74 -21.36 -18.71
N VAL A 228 -33.07 -21.27 -18.82
CA VAL A 228 -33.99 -21.92 -17.87
C VAL A 228 -33.85 -23.44 -17.97
N ALA A 229 -33.57 -24.09 -16.84
CA ALA A 229 -33.42 -25.54 -16.77
C ALA A 229 -34.76 -26.26 -17.00
N LYS A 230 -34.72 -27.32 -17.80
CA LYS A 230 -35.90 -28.15 -18.11
C LYS A 230 -35.56 -29.63 -17.96
N ASN A 231 -36.51 -30.43 -17.49
CA ASN A 231 -36.38 -31.89 -17.50
C ASN A 231 -36.53 -32.48 -18.92
N ALA A 232 -36.39 -33.80 -19.05
CA ALA A 232 -36.50 -34.50 -20.34
C ALA A 232 -37.88 -34.32 -21.01
N GLU A 233 -38.92 -34.05 -20.22
CA GLU A 233 -40.29 -33.79 -20.65
C GLU A 233 -40.54 -32.31 -21.02
N GLY A 234 -39.53 -31.44 -20.89
CA GLY A 234 -39.59 -30.01 -21.21
C GLY A 234 -40.26 -29.15 -20.14
N ASN A 235 -40.52 -29.69 -18.93
CA ASN A 235 -41.04 -28.92 -17.80
C ASN A 235 -39.90 -28.17 -17.11
N ILE A 236 -40.18 -26.94 -16.68
CA ILE A 236 -39.24 -26.11 -15.93
C ILE A 236 -38.90 -26.79 -14.60
N ILE A 237 -37.62 -26.85 -14.28
CA ILE A 237 -37.07 -27.32 -13.01
C ILE A 237 -36.25 -26.20 -12.35
N ASP A 238 -35.82 -26.41 -11.11
CA ASP A 238 -34.95 -25.47 -10.40
C ASP A 238 -33.71 -25.17 -11.24
N THR A 239 -33.34 -23.89 -11.31
CA THR A 239 -32.19 -23.43 -12.08
C THR A 239 -31.18 -22.79 -11.14
N ILE A 240 -29.93 -23.27 -11.19
CA ILE A 240 -28.81 -22.66 -10.47
C ILE A 240 -28.13 -21.65 -11.40
N ILE A 241 -27.90 -20.44 -10.91
CA ILE A 241 -27.10 -19.42 -11.56
C ILE A 241 -25.92 -19.06 -10.65
N SER A 242 -24.70 -19.24 -11.15
CA SER A 242 -23.47 -19.03 -10.41
C SER A 242 -22.38 -18.50 -11.33
N ASN A 243 -21.37 -17.83 -10.77
CA ASN A 243 -20.20 -17.37 -11.51
C ASN A 243 -19.07 -18.42 -11.56
N THR A 244 -19.32 -19.66 -11.16
CA THR A 244 -18.41 -20.80 -11.39
C THR A 244 -18.78 -21.58 -12.65
N VAL A 245 -17.78 -22.29 -13.18
CA VAL A 245 -17.90 -23.23 -14.31
C VAL A 245 -18.23 -24.67 -13.87
N ASP A 246 -18.13 -24.99 -12.57
CA ASP A 246 -18.47 -26.32 -12.06
C ASP A 246 -19.99 -26.46 -11.81
N GLU A 247 -20.53 -27.66 -12.08
CA GLU A 247 -21.97 -27.96 -11.90
C GLU A 247 -22.40 -27.98 -10.41
N ASP A 248 -21.45 -28.17 -9.49
CA ASP A 248 -21.70 -28.29 -8.05
C ASP A 248 -21.16 -27.09 -7.25
N ILE A 249 -22.04 -26.47 -6.46
CA ILE A 249 -21.68 -25.41 -5.50
C ILE A 249 -21.00 -26.06 -4.28
N ASN A 250 -19.71 -25.81 -4.08
CA ASN A 250 -18.97 -26.27 -2.90
C ASN A 250 -18.66 -25.11 -1.96
N ILE A 251 -19.26 -25.07 -0.76
CA ILE A 251 -19.05 -23.96 0.20
C ILE A 251 -17.89 -24.20 1.16
N GLU A 252 -17.44 -25.44 1.31
CA GLU A 252 -16.25 -25.77 2.11
C GLU A 252 -14.97 -25.36 1.36
N ASN A 253 -14.99 -25.47 0.02
CA ASN A 253 -13.94 -24.98 -0.86
C ASN A 253 -14.55 -24.15 -2.01
N PRO A 254 -14.94 -22.90 -1.74
CA PRO A 254 -15.68 -22.07 -2.68
C PRO A 254 -14.84 -21.70 -3.91
N ASN A 255 -15.35 -22.09 -5.07
CA ASN A 255 -14.85 -21.75 -6.42
C ASN A 255 -15.70 -20.64 -7.10
N PHE A 256 -16.65 -20.05 -6.38
CA PHE A 256 -17.60 -19.05 -6.84
C PHE A 256 -17.58 -17.85 -5.88
N THR A 257 -18.14 -16.70 -6.27
CA THR A 257 -18.36 -15.56 -5.37
C THR A 257 -19.84 -15.18 -5.26
N PHE A 258 -20.69 -15.71 -6.15
CA PHE A 258 -22.13 -15.55 -6.13
C PHE A 258 -22.82 -16.80 -6.66
N ALA A 259 -23.88 -17.24 -6.01
CA ALA A 259 -24.78 -18.25 -6.52
C ALA A 259 -26.23 -17.99 -6.07
N ALA A 260 -27.20 -18.35 -6.91
CA ALA A 260 -28.61 -18.37 -6.56
C ALA A 260 -29.26 -19.64 -7.13
N GLN A 261 -30.17 -20.24 -6.36
CA GLN A 261 -31.02 -21.33 -6.82
C GLN A 261 -32.43 -20.78 -7.00
N ILE A 262 -32.88 -20.69 -8.25
CA ILE A 262 -34.20 -20.17 -8.58
C ILE A 262 -35.15 -21.37 -8.66
N PRO A 263 -36.11 -21.53 -7.73
CA PRO A 263 -37.02 -22.66 -7.76
C PRO A 263 -37.91 -22.60 -9.00
N ALA A 264 -38.30 -23.75 -9.55
CA ALA A 264 -39.20 -23.83 -10.69
C ALA A 264 -40.51 -23.05 -10.48
N ALA A 265 -40.99 -22.98 -9.23
CA ALA A 265 -42.19 -22.24 -8.85
C ALA A 265 -42.04 -20.71 -8.99
N ALA A 266 -40.81 -20.17 -8.95
CA ALA A 266 -40.51 -18.75 -9.06
C ALA A 266 -40.29 -18.28 -10.51
N ILE A 267 -39.91 -19.19 -11.41
CA ILE A 267 -39.56 -18.88 -12.80
C ILE A 267 -40.81 -18.53 -13.62
N ASP A 268 -40.73 -17.47 -14.43
CA ASP A 268 -41.80 -17.11 -15.38
C ASP A 268 -41.93 -18.21 -16.45
N PRO A 269 -43.14 -18.79 -16.68
CA PRO A 269 -43.35 -19.82 -17.70
C PRO A 269 -42.89 -19.43 -19.11
N ASP A 270 -42.88 -18.14 -19.43
CA ASP A 270 -42.50 -17.61 -20.73
C ASP A 270 -40.99 -17.24 -20.81
N ALA A 271 -40.25 -17.34 -19.70
CA ALA A 271 -38.82 -17.06 -19.69
C ALA A 271 -38.01 -18.17 -20.39
N SER A 272 -37.13 -17.77 -21.31
CA SER A 272 -36.13 -18.65 -21.91
C SER A 272 -34.80 -18.66 -21.14
N GLU A 273 -34.52 -17.59 -20.41
CA GLU A 273 -33.28 -17.37 -19.67
C GLU A 273 -33.55 -16.64 -18.35
N LEU A 274 -32.61 -16.78 -17.42
CA LEU A 274 -32.55 -16.06 -16.15
C LEU A 274 -31.29 -15.20 -16.15
N LYS A 275 -31.42 -13.96 -15.71
CA LYS A 275 -30.30 -13.03 -15.58
C LYS A 275 -30.17 -12.54 -14.16
N VAL A 276 -28.96 -12.55 -13.61
CA VAL A 276 -28.67 -11.99 -12.29
C VAL A 276 -27.66 -10.86 -12.42
N THR A 277 -27.99 -9.71 -11.81
CA THR A 277 -27.06 -8.60 -11.66
C THR A 277 -26.88 -8.27 -10.18
N VAL A 278 -25.64 -8.16 -9.72
CA VAL A 278 -25.28 -7.58 -8.42
C VAL A 278 -24.45 -6.34 -8.68
N THR A 279 -24.93 -5.19 -8.20
CA THR A 279 -24.27 -3.90 -8.38
C THR A 279 -24.08 -3.24 -7.02
N PRO A 280 -22.85 -2.91 -6.61
CA PRO A 280 -22.63 -2.17 -5.38
C PRO A 280 -23.17 -0.74 -5.47
N LYS A 281 -23.62 -0.20 -4.34
CA LYS A 281 -24.05 1.20 -4.22
C LYS A 281 -23.05 1.99 -3.40
N THR A 282 -23.09 3.31 -3.55
CA THR A 282 -22.17 4.23 -2.87
C THR A 282 -22.59 4.58 -1.44
N ALA A 283 -23.84 4.29 -1.07
CA ALA A 283 -24.38 4.57 0.25
C ALA A 283 -25.51 3.60 0.63
N ALA A 284 -25.73 3.43 1.92
CA ALA A 284 -26.87 2.70 2.45
C ALA A 284 -28.20 3.39 2.06
N PRO A 285 -29.28 2.63 1.79
CA PRO A 285 -30.62 3.19 1.59
C PRO A 285 -31.09 4.04 2.78
N ALA A 286 -31.92 5.05 2.50
CA ALA A 286 -32.57 5.84 3.54
C ALA A 286 -33.39 4.94 4.48
N GLY A 287 -33.16 5.06 5.79
CA GLY A 287 -33.83 4.25 6.82
C GLY A 287 -32.95 3.21 7.51
N ILE A 288 -31.73 2.96 7.01
CA ILE A 288 -30.72 2.15 7.73
C ILE A 288 -29.69 3.09 8.37
N SER A 289 -29.67 3.12 9.70
CA SER A 289 -28.69 3.90 10.46
C SER A 289 -27.39 3.10 10.61
N VAL A 290 -26.30 3.64 10.07
CA VAL A 290 -24.94 3.09 10.21
C VAL A 290 -24.13 4.02 11.11
N SER A 291 -23.55 3.49 12.19
CA SER A 291 -22.68 4.29 13.08
C SER A 291 -21.27 4.42 12.50
N SER A 292 -20.46 5.33 13.04
CA SER A 292 -19.06 5.50 12.61
C SER A 292 -18.17 4.28 12.88
N ASP A 293 -18.60 3.37 13.76
CA ASP A 293 -17.89 2.14 14.11
C ASP A 293 -18.33 0.94 13.27
N GLN A 294 -19.20 1.16 12.29
CA GLN A 294 -19.74 0.12 11.41
C GLN A 294 -19.29 0.32 9.97
N GLY A 295 -18.99 -0.79 9.31
CA GLY A 295 -18.87 -0.86 7.86
C GLY A 295 -20.23 -1.15 7.23
N VAL A 296 -20.38 -0.75 5.96
CA VAL A 296 -21.60 -0.99 5.19
C VAL A 296 -21.27 -1.40 3.76
N MET A 297 -21.97 -2.42 3.27
CA MET A 297 -21.90 -2.89 1.88
C MET A 297 -23.32 -2.92 1.31
N PRO A 298 -23.75 -1.86 0.62
CA PRO A 298 -25.06 -1.81 -0.02
C PRO A 298 -24.99 -2.41 -1.44
N TYR A 299 -25.94 -3.27 -1.76
CA TYR A 299 -26.02 -3.99 -3.02
C TYR A 299 -27.41 -3.83 -3.65
N GLU A 300 -27.43 -3.67 -4.96
CA GLU A 300 -28.60 -3.92 -5.80
C GLU A 300 -28.45 -5.31 -6.40
N ILE A 301 -29.28 -6.24 -5.97
CA ILE A 301 -29.37 -7.60 -6.53
C ILE A 301 -30.65 -7.67 -7.35
N LYS A 302 -30.59 -7.97 -8.65
CA LYS A 302 -31.77 -8.17 -9.49
C LYS A 302 -31.71 -9.54 -10.14
N ILE A 303 -32.87 -10.19 -10.24
CA ILE A 303 -33.06 -11.45 -10.95
C ILE A 303 -34.19 -11.25 -11.95
N GLU A 304 -33.88 -11.38 -13.24
CA GLU A 304 -34.84 -11.30 -14.35
C GLU A 304 -35.25 -12.71 -14.80
N GLY A 305 -36.45 -12.85 -15.36
CA GLY A 305 -37.04 -14.14 -15.76
C GLY A 305 -37.80 -14.87 -14.64
N ILE A 306 -38.07 -14.18 -13.52
CA ILE A 306 -38.95 -14.64 -12.45
C ILE A 306 -40.34 -14.00 -12.54
N LYS A 307 -41.36 -14.63 -11.94
CA LYS A 307 -42.73 -14.11 -11.89
C LYS A 307 -42.79 -12.78 -11.15
N ALA A 308 -43.57 -11.83 -11.67
CA ALA A 308 -43.77 -10.52 -11.04
C ALA A 308 -44.43 -10.61 -9.65
N ASP A 309 -45.25 -11.64 -9.40
CA ASP A 309 -45.94 -11.93 -8.15
C ASP A 309 -45.31 -13.11 -7.38
N ASN A 310 -44.02 -13.35 -7.57
CA ASN A 310 -43.31 -14.43 -6.88
C ASN A 310 -43.49 -14.39 -5.35
N ASP A 311 -43.95 -15.49 -4.78
CA ASP A 311 -44.02 -15.73 -3.32
C ASP A 311 -43.09 -16.86 -2.86
N ALA A 312 -42.38 -17.52 -3.80
CA ALA A 312 -41.40 -18.54 -3.47
C ALA A 312 -40.12 -17.90 -2.95
N VAL A 313 -39.50 -18.56 -1.97
CA VAL A 313 -38.20 -18.18 -1.43
C VAL A 313 -37.12 -18.56 -2.44
N ILE A 314 -36.18 -17.65 -2.70
CA ILE A 314 -35.06 -17.87 -3.61
C ILE A 314 -33.75 -17.78 -2.79
N PRO A 315 -33.08 -18.91 -2.55
CA PRO A 315 -31.78 -18.94 -1.90
C PRO A 315 -30.69 -18.24 -2.72
N VAL A 316 -29.95 -17.36 -2.07
CA VAL A 316 -28.81 -16.61 -2.64
C VAL A 316 -27.64 -16.65 -1.68
N VAL A 317 -26.46 -17.01 -2.19
CA VAL A 317 -25.20 -16.98 -1.47
C VAL A 317 -24.24 -16.05 -2.18
N PHE A 318 -23.57 -15.19 -1.42
CA PHE A 318 -22.60 -14.28 -1.98
C PHE A 318 -21.46 -13.95 -1.01
N TYR A 319 -20.28 -13.73 -1.57
CA TYR A 319 -19.08 -13.41 -0.80
C TYR A 319 -19.12 -11.95 -0.35
N ILE A 320 -18.87 -11.72 0.94
CA ILE A 320 -18.86 -10.38 1.54
C ILE A 320 -17.58 -10.07 2.32
N GLY A 321 -16.59 -10.96 2.28
CA GLY A 321 -15.33 -10.81 3.02
C GLY A 321 -15.25 -11.76 4.22
N LYS A 322 -14.03 -12.22 4.54
CA LYS A 322 -13.75 -13.09 5.69
C LYS A 322 -13.61 -12.32 6.99
N ASN A 323 -13.80 -13.00 8.12
CA ASN A 323 -13.58 -12.52 9.49
C ASN A 323 -14.40 -11.30 9.94
N LEU A 324 -15.41 -10.86 9.20
CA LEU A 324 -16.33 -9.81 9.64
C LEU A 324 -17.05 -10.19 10.94
N LYS A 325 -17.36 -9.20 11.79
CA LYS A 325 -18.09 -9.38 13.05
C LYS A 325 -19.43 -8.66 13.03
N ASN A 326 -20.38 -9.20 13.79
CA ASN A 326 -21.73 -8.65 13.95
C ASN A 326 -22.42 -8.34 12.60
N VAL A 327 -22.24 -9.24 11.64
CA VAL A 327 -22.82 -9.11 10.30
C VAL A 327 -24.35 -9.17 10.40
N LYS A 328 -24.99 -8.14 9.86
CA LYS A 328 -26.43 -8.01 9.70
C LYS A 328 -26.73 -7.76 8.24
N VAL A 329 -27.83 -8.32 7.75
CA VAL A 329 -28.28 -8.09 6.38
C VAL A 329 -29.70 -7.56 6.39
N TYR A 330 -29.90 -6.48 5.65
CA TYR A 330 -31.17 -5.82 5.47
C TYR A 330 -31.63 -6.05 4.04
N HIS A 331 -32.92 -6.31 3.87
CA HIS A 331 -33.59 -6.17 2.60
C HIS A 331 -34.58 -5.02 2.71
N ASN A 332 -34.46 -4.03 1.84
CA ASN A 332 -35.05 -2.71 2.05
C ASN A 332 -34.63 -2.15 3.42
N THR A 333 -35.57 -1.87 4.33
CA THR A 333 -35.30 -1.39 5.69
C THR A 333 -35.50 -2.48 6.76
N THR A 334 -35.78 -3.71 6.34
CA THR A 334 -36.10 -4.81 7.25
C THR A 334 -34.88 -5.71 7.42
N GLU A 335 -34.44 -5.89 8.67
CA GLU A 335 -33.38 -6.85 9.00
C GLU A 335 -33.88 -8.27 8.68
N LEU A 336 -33.15 -8.97 7.82
CA LEU A 336 -33.39 -10.37 7.57
C LEU A 336 -32.81 -11.17 8.74
N ILE A 337 -33.62 -12.04 9.32
CA ILE A 337 -33.15 -12.98 10.34
C ILE A 337 -32.74 -14.26 9.60
N PRO A 338 -31.45 -14.64 9.62
CA PRO A 338 -31.04 -15.90 9.00
C PRO A 338 -31.74 -17.07 9.67
N ASN A 339 -32.18 -18.04 8.87
CA ASN A 339 -32.78 -19.25 9.40
C ASN A 339 -31.68 -20.19 9.91
N TYR A 340 -31.19 -19.96 11.13
CA TYR A 340 -30.19 -20.80 11.77
C TYR A 340 -30.79 -22.18 12.12
N GLY A 341 -30.56 -23.20 11.30
CA GLY A 341 -30.96 -24.58 11.67
C GLY A 341 -31.14 -25.63 10.57
N GLY A 342 -30.78 -25.37 9.31
CA GLY A 342 -30.78 -26.42 8.28
C GLY A 342 -29.39 -27.06 8.10
N GLU A 343 -29.36 -28.22 7.45
CA GLU A 343 -28.11 -28.92 7.07
C GLU A 343 -27.58 -28.48 5.69
N ASP A 344 -28.37 -27.68 4.95
CA ASP A 344 -28.09 -27.23 3.58
C ASP A 344 -27.59 -25.77 3.52
N TRP A 345 -26.96 -25.42 2.40
CA TRP A 345 -26.35 -24.10 2.14
C TRP A 345 -27.30 -22.90 2.21
N GLU A 346 -28.60 -23.15 2.20
CA GLU A 346 -29.65 -22.13 2.21
C GLU A 346 -30.00 -21.64 3.62
N SER A 347 -29.29 -22.12 4.65
CA SER A 347 -29.68 -22.01 6.07
C SER A 347 -28.53 -21.67 7.04
N PHE A 348 -27.46 -21.07 6.53
CA PHE A 348 -26.42 -20.46 7.35
C PHE A 348 -26.44 -18.94 7.12
N GLY A 349 -26.33 -18.14 8.18
CA GLY A 349 -26.22 -16.68 8.02
C GLY A 349 -24.89 -16.29 7.37
N TYR A 350 -24.01 -15.64 8.13
CA TYR A 350 -22.66 -15.35 7.68
C TYR A 350 -21.67 -16.40 8.22
N ASN A 351 -20.82 -16.96 7.34
CA ASN A 351 -19.71 -17.82 7.71
C ASN A 351 -18.38 -17.01 7.72
N PRO A 352 -17.74 -16.81 8.88
CA PRO A 352 -16.53 -16.00 8.99
C PRO A 352 -15.28 -16.60 8.33
N ASP A 353 -15.17 -17.92 8.25
CA ASP A 353 -13.99 -18.60 7.72
C ASP A 353 -13.95 -18.56 6.18
N THR A 354 -15.13 -18.74 5.57
CA THR A 354 -15.28 -18.71 4.11
C THR A 354 -15.60 -17.31 3.59
N GLY A 355 -16.25 -16.46 4.40
CA GLY A 355 -16.65 -15.09 4.05
C GLY A 355 -17.97 -14.99 3.29
N PHE A 356 -18.73 -16.08 3.21
CA PHE A 356 -20.01 -16.13 2.51
C PHE A 356 -21.19 -15.80 3.42
N LEU A 357 -22.15 -15.10 2.85
CA LEU A 357 -23.45 -14.81 3.44
C LEU A 357 -24.53 -15.50 2.61
N ALA A 358 -25.36 -16.33 3.24
CA ALA A 358 -26.59 -16.85 2.63
C ALA A 358 -27.81 -16.05 3.08
N VAL A 359 -28.69 -15.76 2.13
CA VAL A 359 -30.01 -15.15 2.36
C VAL A 359 -31.05 -15.84 1.50
N SER A 360 -32.28 -15.90 2.00
CA SER A 360 -33.38 -16.57 1.29
C SER A 360 -34.57 -15.61 1.14
N PRO A 361 -34.42 -14.52 0.36
CA PRO A 361 -35.48 -13.54 0.13
C PRO A 361 -36.60 -14.08 -0.79
N LYS A 362 -37.77 -13.44 -0.73
CA LYS A 362 -38.86 -13.63 -1.71
C LYS A 362 -38.86 -12.57 -2.81
N SER A 363 -38.29 -11.42 -2.51
CA SER A 363 -38.18 -10.26 -3.39
C SER A 363 -36.78 -9.68 -3.28
N PHE A 364 -36.37 -8.94 -4.30
CA PHE A 364 -34.99 -8.51 -4.45
C PHE A 364 -34.85 -6.99 -4.47
N SER A 365 -33.71 -6.55 -3.96
CA SER A 365 -33.24 -5.19 -3.88
C SER A 365 -34.07 -4.21 -3.05
N PRO A 366 -33.40 -3.24 -2.40
CA PRO A 366 -31.96 -3.19 -2.16
C PRO A 366 -31.57 -4.13 -1.01
N PHE A 367 -30.35 -4.67 -1.07
CA PHE A 367 -29.72 -5.37 0.06
C PHE A 367 -28.69 -4.47 0.72
N THR A 368 -28.53 -4.58 2.03
CA THR A 368 -27.50 -3.84 2.76
C THR A 368 -26.91 -4.71 3.84
N VAL A 369 -25.61 -4.95 3.76
CA VAL A 369 -24.86 -5.65 4.80
C VAL A 369 -24.23 -4.61 5.71
N VAL A 370 -24.43 -4.74 7.01
CA VAL A 370 -23.81 -3.92 8.05
C VAL A 370 -22.99 -4.81 8.95
N TYR A 371 -21.79 -4.38 9.33
CA TYR A 371 -20.86 -5.16 10.15
C TYR A 371 -19.99 -4.22 10.99
N ASP A 372 -19.31 -4.75 11.99
CA ASP A 372 -18.36 -3.95 12.78
C ASP A 372 -17.15 -3.59 11.93
N ALA A 373 -16.81 -2.30 11.86
CA ALA A 373 -15.65 -1.83 11.12
C ALA A 373 -14.36 -2.46 11.72
N PRO A 374 -13.57 -3.18 10.91
CA PRO A 374 -12.34 -3.80 11.39
C PRO A 374 -11.34 -2.73 11.83
N ALA A 375 -10.41 -3.11 12.71
CA ALA A 375 -9.31 -2.22 13.06
C ALA A 375 -8.33 -2.08 11.90
N MET A 376 -8.08 -3.19 11.20
CA MET A 376 -7.24 -3.25 10.01
C MET A 376 -7.65 -4.39 9.10
N THR A 377 -7.15 -4.39 7.87
CA THR A 377 -7.20 -5.54 6.98
C THR A 377 -5.80 -6.02 6.66
N VAL A 378 -5.65 -7.32 6.40
CA VAL A 378 -4.44 -7.93 5.84
C VAL A 378 -4.84 -8.47 4.48
N ASP A 379 -4.32 -7.87 3.41
CA ASP A 379 -4.63 -8.25 2.02
C ASP A 379 -6.15 -8.40 1.78
N GLY A 380 -6.93 -7.49 2.39
CA GLY A 380 -8.39 -7.46 2.30
C GLY A 380 -9.17 -8.20 3.38
N VAL A 381 -8.56 -9.12 4.11
CA VAL A 381 -9.22 -9.88 5.20
C VAL A 381 -9.29 -9.06 6.48
N ALA A 382 -10.42 -9.07 7.18
CA ALA A 382 -10.68 -8.25 8.36
C ALA A 382 -9.98 -8.77 9.63
N TYR A 383 -9.38 -7.84 10.40
CA TYR A 383 -8.80 -8.09 11.72
C TYR A 383 -9.13 -6.97 12.71
N TYR A 384 -9.30 -7.33 13.98
CA TYR A 384 -9.78 -6.41 15.03
C TYR A 384 -8.70 -6.06 16.05
N ASP A 385 -7.56 -6.73 16.02
CA ASP A 385 -6.41 -6.49 16.87
C ASP A 385 -5.10 -6.68 16.09
N LEU A 386 -4.02 -6.07 16.58
CA LEU A 386 -2.73 -6.07 15.90
C LEU A 386 -2.11 -7.48 15.87
N THR A 387 -2.23 -8.26 16.95
CA THR A 387 -1.62 -9.57 17.08
C THR A 387 -2.15 -10.53 16.03
N SER A 388 -3.47 -10.60 15.88
CA SER A 388 -4.13 -11.45 14.87
C SER A 388 -3.74 -11.03 13.45
N ALA A 389 -3.67 -9.73 13.18
CA ALA A 389 -3.30 -9.21 11.86
C ALA A 389 -1.85 -9.55 11.47
N VAL A 390 -0.88 -9.29 12.35
CA VAL A 390 0.53 -9.60 12.05
C VAL A 390 0.81 -11.10 12.03
N THR A 391 0.01 -11.91 12.72
CA THR A 391 0.11 -13.38 12.68
C THR A 391 -0.37 -13.95 11.34
N ALA A 392 -1.37 -13.31 10.74
CA ALA A 392 -1.91 -13.72 9.44
C ALA A 392 -1.10 -13.20 8.24
N ALA A 393 -0.37 -12.10 8.42
CA ALA A 393 0.42 -11.49 7.37
C ALA A 393 1.59 -12.38 6.94
N SER A 394 1.75 -12.51 5.63
CA SER A 394 2.86 -13.21 4.99
C SER A 394 3.88 -12.20 4.45
N GLU A 395 5.02 -12.68 3.94
CA GLU A 395 5.98 -11.81 3.27
C GLU A 395 5.35 -11.17 2.04
N GLY A 396 5.42 -9.85 1.93
CA GLY A 396 4.76 -9.05 0.88
C GLY A 396 3.37 -8.54 1.25
N SER A 397 2.75 -9.02 2.34
CA SER A 397 1.42 -8.59 2.77
C SER A 397 1.36 -7.10 3.13
N THR A 398 0.20 -6.51 2.87
CA THR A 398 -0.13 -5.14 3.29
C THR A 398 -1.16 -5.17 4.43
N ILE A 399 -0.81 -4.54 5.54
CA ILE A 399 -1.70 -4.30 6.67
C ILE A 399 -2.22 -2.85 6.58
N THR A 400 -3.50 -2.70 6.29
CA THR A 400 -4.14 -1.39 6.14
C THR A 400 -5.03 -1.09 7.34
N PHE A 401 -4.69 -0.07 8.12
CA PHE A 401 -5.54 0.42 9.20
C PHE A 401 -6.82 1.07 8.66
N CYS A 402 -7.97 0.60 9.13
CA CYS A 402 -9.27 1.00 8.63
C CYS A 402 -9.96 2.07 9.49
N LYS A 403 -9.53 2.23 10.75
CA LYS A 403 -10.13 3.20 11.67
C LYS A 403 -9.10 3.89 12.55
N SER A 404 -9.42 5.13 12.93
CA SER A 404 -8.62 5.88 13.88
C SER A 404 -8.67 5.23 15.26
N THR A 405 -7.55 5.27 16.00
CA THR A 405 -7.50 4.70 17.35
C THR A 405 -7.31 5.79 18.39
N SER A 406 -7.87 5.59 19.58
CA SER A 406 -7.63 6.44 20.76
C SER A 406 -6.54 5.88 21.68
N GLU A 407 -6.17 4.61 21.49
CA GLU A 407 -5.18 3.88 22.26
C GLU A 407 -4.12 3.28 21.35
N SER A 408 -2.94 3.03 21.91
CA SER A 408 -1.85 2.42 21.17
C SER A 408 -2.18 0.98 20.79
N MET A 409 -1.95 0.64 19.53
CA MET A 409 -2.04 -0.72 19.02
C MET A 409 -0.80 -1.51 19.45
N LYS A 410 -0.98 -2.63 20.14
CA LYS A 410 0.12 -3.38 20.76
C LYS A 410 0.12 -4.83 20.31
N LEU A 411 1.31 -5.32 19.97
CA LEU A 411 1.54 -6.74 19.71
C LEU A 411 1.67 -7.47 21.04
N ASP A 412 0.77 -8.42 21.29
CA ASP A 412 0.88 -9.34 22.42
C ASP A 412 1.72 -10.56 22.03
N LEU A 413 3.03 -10.46 22.30
CA LEU A 413 4.00 -11.47 21.90
C LEU A 413 4.12 -12.59 22.95
N THR A 414 3.42 -13.70 22.73
CA THR A 414 3.40 -14.87 23.64
C THR A 414 4.52 -15.88 23.37
N ALA A 415 5.04 -15.93 22.14
CA ALA A 415 6.14 -16.78 21.69
C ALA A 415 7.07 -15.99 20.76
N PRO A 416 8.31 -16.44 20.49
CA PRO A 416 9.15 -15.81 19.48
C PRO A 416 8.45 -15.74 18.12
N MET A 417 8.57 -14.59 17.43
CA MET A 417 7.90 -14.33 16.16
C MET A 417 8.86 -13.65 15.19
N GLU A 418 8.71 -13.94 13.91
CA GLU A 418 9.41 -13.30 12.80
C GLU A 418 8.40 -12.67 11.86
N LEU A 419 8.60 -11.39 11.56
CA LEU A 419 7.80 -10.63 10.60
C LEU A 419 8.74 -10.14 9.50
N LYS A 420 8.40 -10.44 8.25
CA LYS A 420 9.25 -10.16 7.09
C LYS A 420 8.46 -9.51 5.96
N GLY A 421 8.99 -8.43 5.39
CA GLY A 421 8.46 -7.82 4.16
C GLY A 421 7.02 -7.30 4.26
N ILE A 422 6.56 -6.93 5.46
CA ILE A 422 5.18 -6.43 5.69
C ILE A 422 5.14 -4.90 5.52
N THR A 423 4.13 -4.42 4.81
CA THR A 423 3.86 -2.99 4.64
C THR A 423 2.64 -2.56 5.46
N PHE A 424 2.80 -1.55 6.31
CA PHE A 424 1.72 -0.93 7.05
C PHE A 424 1.26 0.35 6.35
N LYS A 425 -0.05 0.48 6.14
CA LYS A 425 -0.72 1.66 5.56
C LYS A 425 -1.94 2.05 6.39
N ALA A 426 -2.50 3.22 6.12
CA ALA A 426 -3.77 3.65 6.70
C ALA A 426 -4.66 4.23 5.60
N LEU A 427 -5.98 4.01 5.71
CA LEU A 427 -6.93 4.67 4.83
C LEU A 427 -6.87 6.20 4.99
N SER A 428 -7.29 6.93 3.96
CA SER A 428 -7.34 8.39 4.01
C SER A 428 -8.18 8.86 5.21
N GLY A 429 -7.66 9.83 5.97
CA GLY A 429 -8.31 10.37 7.16
C GLY A 429 -8.14 9.52 8.43
N VAL A 430 -7.61 8.30 8.34
CA VAL A 430 -7.33 7.46 9.51
C VAL A 430 -6.04 7.91 10.21
N SER A 431 -6.12 8.10 11.53
CA SER A 431 -4.98 8.43 12.38
C SER A 431 -4.85 7.44 13.53
N ILE A 432 -3.65 6.91 13.73
CA ILE A 432 -3.38 5.89 14.75
C ILE A 432 -2.82 6.58 15.98
N HIS A 433 -3.30 6.21 17.16
CA HIS A 433 -2.79 6.80 18.39
C HIS A 433 -1.30 6.49 18.53
N GLY A 434 -0.93 5.22 18.69
CA GLY A 434 0.45 4.75 18.70
C GLY A 434 0.52 3.31 18.24
N LEU A 435 1.74 2.81 18.00
CA LEU A 435 1.96 1.43 17.54
C LEU A 435 3.16 0.81 18.27
N GLN A 436 3.00 -0.42 18.76
CA GLN A 436 4.05 -1.16 19.44
C GLN A 436 4.26 -2.53 18.80
N LEU A 437 5.21 -2.59 17.86
CA LEU A 437 5.77 -3.82 17.32
C LEU A 437 7.05 -4.14 18.09
N ALA A 438 6.90 -4.56 19.34
CA ALA A 438 8.02 -4.73 20.25
C ALA A 438 7.80 -5.88 21.23
N SER A 439 8.90 -6.56 21.59
CA SER A 439 8.92 -7.46 22.74
C SER A 439 8.79 -6.66 24.04
N THR A 440 7.93 -7.16 24.92
CA THR A 440 7.65 -6.62 26.27
C THR A 440 8.17 -7.54 27.38
N SER A 441 8.92 -8.58 27.03
CA SER A 441 9.40 -9.60 27.97
C SER A 441 10.83 -10.01 27.63
N ALA A 442 11.64 -10.35 28.64
CA ALA A 442 12.97 -10.91 28.43
C ALA A 442 12.94 -12.31 27.78
N LYS A 443 11.78 -12.98 27.78
CA LYS A 443 11.62 -14.37 27.33
C LYS A 443 11.22 -14.52 25.86
N THR A 444 10.64 -13.48 25.26
CA THR A 444 10.12 -13.52 23.89
C THR A 444 10.94 -12.59 23.00
N ARG A 445 11.24 -13.03 21.78
CA ARG A 445 12.05 -12.27 20.82
C ARG A 445 11.23 -11.97 19.58
N LEU A 446 11.28 -10.73 19.11
CA LEU A 446 10.72 -10.32 17.83
C LEU A 446 11.84 -10.13 16.81
N THR A 447 11.74 -10.77 15.66
CA THR A 447 12.56 -10.49 14.48
C THR A 447 11.72 -9.68 13.50
N LEU A 448 12.19 -8.50 13.12
CA LEU A 448 11.57 -7.65 12.10
C LEU A 448 12.55 -7.49 10.96
N ASP A 449 12.12 -7.76 9.74
CA ASP A 449 12.94 -7.66 8.53
C ASP A 449 12.13 -7.02 7.39
N GLY A 450 12.62 -5.94 6.79
CA GLY A 450 11.93 -5.32 5.64
C GLY A 450 10.56 -4.72 5.96
N ILE A 451 10.32 -4.26 7.19
CA ILE A 451 9.02 -3.68 7.60
C ILE A 451 8.92 -2.23 7.12
N LYS A 452 7.81 -1.88 6.46
CA LYS A 452 7.55 -0.54 5.92
C LYS A 452 6.33 0.11 6.57
N PHE A 453 6.39 1.42 6.80
CA PHE A 453 5.27 2.26 7.21
C PHE A 453 5.10 3.38 6.19
N GLU A 454 3.95 3.43 5.53
CA GLU A 454 3.71 4.33 4.40
C GLU A 454 2.49 5.22 4.64
N GLY A 455 2.70 6.54 4.65
CA GLY A 455 1.61 7.52 4.66
C GLY A 455 0.81 7.61 5.97
N ILE A 456 1.23 6.94 7.04
CA ILE A 456 0.44 6.85 8.29
C ILE A 456 0.58 8.12 9.13
N SER A 457 -0.53 8.57 9.70
CA SER A 457 -0.55 9.64 10.71
C SER A 457 -0.64 9.06 12.12
N PHE A 458 0.30 9.44 12.99
CA PHE A 458 0.42 9.04 14.39
C PHE A 458 0.25 10.22 15.34
N THR A 459 -0.49 10.03 16.44
CA THR A 459 -0.66 11.05 17.50
C THR A 459 0.17 10.77 18.77
N ASP A 460 0.82 9.63 18.82
CA ASP A 460 1.68 9.12 19.88
C ASP A 460 2.82 8.29 19.26
N ARG A 461 3.66 7.70 20.11
CA ARG A 461 4.89 7.01 19.69
C ARG A 461 4.64 5.71 18.92
N VAL A 462 5.61 5.39 18.08
CA VAL A 462 5.81 4.07 17.46
C VAL A 462 7.04 3.42 18.07
N VAL A 463 6.87 2.22 18.63
CA VAL A 463 7.94 1.45 19.27
C VAL A 463 8.29 0.22 18.43
N ILE A 464 9.56 0.08 18.08
CA ILE A 464 10.05 -0.98 17.19
C ILE A 464 11.07 -1.88 17.90
N GLY A 465 10.84 -3.19 17.83
CA GLY A 465 11.70 -4.23 18.36
C GLY A 465 11.60 -4.40 19.87
N GLN A 466 11.98 -3.40 20.66
CA GLN A 466 11.92 -3.47 22.11
C GLN A 466 11.80 -2.09 22.77
N ASP A 467 11.01 -2.03 23.84
CA ASP A 467 10.74 -0.77 24.56
C ASP A 467 11.60 -0.55 25.81
N THR A 468 12.31 -1.59 26.28
CA THR A 468 13.23 -1.47 27.42
C THR A 468 14.53 -2.22 27.14
N SER A 469 15.59 -1.83 27.84
CA SER A 469 16.91 -2.45 27.71
C SER A 469 16.96 -3.90 28.20
N SER A 470 15.96 -4.32 28.97
CA SER A 470 15.83 -5.65 29.58
C SER A 470 14.93 -6.62 28.81
N TYR A 471 14.24 -6.17 27.76
CA TYR A 471 13.32 -7.01 26.99
C TYR A 471 14.02 -7.66 25.80
N GLY A 472 13.47 -8.82 25.39
CA GLY A 472 14.08 -9.79 24.50
C GLY A 472 14.77 -9.12 23.33
N LEU A 473 16.04 -9.47 23.15
CA LEU A 473 17.00 -8.84 22.23
C LEU A 473 16.49 -8.93 20.78
N SER A 474 15.66 -7.97 20.40
CA SER A 474 14.86 -8.07 19.18
C SER A 474 15.68 -7.61 17.99
N LYS A 475 15.73 -8.44 16.95
CA LYS A 475 16.46 -8.15 15.73
C LYS A 475 15.59 -7.28 14.82
N CYS A 476 16.12 -6.17 14.36
CA CYS A 476 15.43 -5.31 13.40
C CYS A 476 16.37 -4.98 12.24
N THR A 477 15.96 -5.36 11.04
CA THR A 477 16.65 -5.11 9.78
C THR A 477 15.70 -4.41 8.80
N ASP A 478 16.24 -3.47 8.04
CA ASP A 478 15.58 -2.82 6.89
C ASP A 478 14.19 -2.24 7.22
N ILE A 479 14.12 -1.46 8.29
CA ILE A 479 12.88 -0.79 8.72
C ILE A 479 12.75 0.55 8.01
N THR A 480 11.62 0.79 7.36
CA THR A 480 11.37 2.03 6.60
C THR A 480 10.14 2.78 7.09
N PHE A 481 10.27 4.09 7.29
CA PHE A 481 9.16 5.02 7.42
C PHE A 481 9.20 5.99 6.24
N ASP A 482 8.15 5.99 5.42
CA ASP A 482 8.01 6.88 4.27
C ASP A 482 6.71 7.69 4.38
N ASN A 483 6.81 9.01 4.20
CA ASN A 483 5.68 9.93 4.17
C ASN A 483 4.76 9.87 5.41
N CYS A 484 5.29 9.44 6.55
CA CYS A 484 4.54 9.34 7.80
C CYS A 484 4.50 10.68 8.54
N LYS A 485 3.44 10.91 9.31
CA LYS A 485 3.21 12.14 10.08
C LYS A 485 3.10 11.81 11.56
N PHE A 486 3.79 12.54 12.40
CA PHE A 486 3.77 12.41 13.85
C PHE A 486 3.42 13.77 14.46
N ASN A 487 2.33 13.84 15.22
CA ASN A 487 1.97 15.03 15.99
C ASN A 487 1.63 14.64 17.42
N LEU A 488 2.60 14.78 18.32
CA LEU A 488 2.52 14.27 19.69
C LEU A 488 2.02 15.33 20.69
N ALA A 489 1.27 16.34 20.22
CA ALA A 489 0.73 17.42 21.06
C ALA A 489 -0.17 16.90 22.20
N THR A 490 -0.85 15.78 21.96
CA THR A 490 -1.79 15.15 22.89
C THR A 490 -1.21 13.89 23.54
N SER A 491 0.06 13.55 23.29
CA SER A 491 0.70 12.38 23.90
C SER A 491 0.76 12.56 25.42
N THR A 492 0.41 11.51 26.15
CA THR A 492 0.48 11.48 27.63
C THR A 492 1.84 10.96 28.12
N GLU A 493 2.73 10.62 27.20
CA GLU A 493 4.01 10.00 27.51
C GLU A 493 4.96 10.99 28.18
N LYS A 494 5.63 10.54 29.24
CA LYS A 494 6.68 11.35 29.92
C LYS A 494 7.74 11.84 28.93
N TYR A 495 8.04 11.01 27.94
CA TYR A 495 8.97 11.31 26.85
C TYR A 495 8.27 11.00 25.52
N PRO A 496 7.71 12.02 24.85
CA PRO A 496 7.00 11.87 23.58
C PRO A 496 7.99 11.75 22.41
N ASP A 497 8.70 10.62 22.37
CA ASP A 497 9.63 10.26 21.30
C ASP A 497 8.85 9.57 20.18
N ALA A 498 8.80 10.14 18.98
CA ALA A 498 7.90 9.69 17.92
C ALA A 498 8.25 8.29 17.39
N ILE A 499 9.44 8.09 16.83
CA ILE A 499 9.96 6.75 16.52
C ILE A 499 10.94 6.36 17.62
N LYS A 500 10.66 5.27 18.32
CA LYS A 500 11.43 4.82 19.49
C LYS A 500 11.88 3.37 19.34
N ARG A 501 13.16 3.14 19.58
CA ARG A 501 13.69 1.81 19.93
C ARG A 501 14.66 1.97 21.09
N MET A 502 14.50 1.18 22.15
CA MET A 502 15.51 1.13 23.21
C MET A 502 16.69 0.24 22.83
N GLY A 503 17.88 0.63 23.28
CA GLY A 503 19.09 -0.18 23.16
C GLY A 503 19.05 -1.31 24.18
N ALA A 504 19.41 -2.52 23.77
CA ALA A 504 19.46 -3.66 24.67
C ALA A 504 20.78 -3.73 25.47
N THR A 505 20.70 -4.12 26.73
CA THR A 505 21.88 -4.50 27.52
C THR A 505 22.18 -5.97 27.25
N VAL A 506 23.19 -6.24 26.41
CA VAL A 506 23.52 -7.62 26.02
C VAL A 506 24.69 -8.14 26.87
N SER A 507 24.47 -9.25 27.59
CA SER A 507 25.53 -10.09 28.18
C SER A 507 25.85 -11.26 27.24
N GLY A 508 27.09 -11.77 27.23
CA GLY A 508 27.51 -12.85 26.31
C GLY A 508 28.71 -12.50 25.43
N THR A 509 28.96 -13.33 24.40
CA THR A 509 30.08 -13.14 23.45
C THR A 509 29.82 -11.97 22.51
N ILE A 510 30.87 -11.38 21.93
CA ILE A 510 30.75 -10.20 21.06
C ILE A 510 29.90 -10.49 19.81
N SER A 511 30.03 -11.66 19.19
CA SER A 511 29.26 -12.03 18.01
C SER A 511 27.74 -12.12 18.28
N GLU A 512 27.35 -12.63 19.46
CA GLU A 512 25.95 -12.64 19.90
C GLU A 512 25.45 -11.22 20.16
N LYS A 513 26.30 -10.33 20.69
CA LYS A 513 25.97 -8.91 20.90
C LYS A 513 25.67 -8.21 19.57
N GLU A 514 26.46 -8.44 18.54
CA GLU A 514 26.29 -7.74 17.26
C GLU A 514 25.02 -8.14 16.51
N ALA A 515 24.61 -9.41 16.58
CA ALA A 515 23.49 -9.94 15.78
C ALA A 515 22.12 -9.37 16.18
N VAL A 516 21.96 -8.88 17.41
CA VAL A 516 20.67 -8.43 17.95
C VAL A 516 20.71 -7.04 18.61
N ALA A 517 21.89 -6.49 18.90
CA ALA A 517 21.97 -5.18 19.55
C ALA A 517 21.53 -4.04 18.63
N TYR A 518 21.92 -4.08 17.35
CA TYR A 518 21.69 -3.00 16.41
C TYR A 518 20.39 -3.18 15.64
N MET A 519 19.67 -2.07 15.44
CA MET A 519 18.75 -1.93 14.33
C MET A 519 19.56 -1.54 13.09
N SER A 520 19.65 -2.44 12.11
CA SER A 520 20.41 -2.22 10.88
C SER A 520 19.48 -1.81 9.76
N GLY A 521 19.85 -0.82 8.94
CA GLY A 521 19.05 -0.45 7.76
C GLY A 521 17.82 0.39 8.09
N LEU A 522 17.82 1.19 9.17
CA LEU A 522 16.72 2.12 9.41
C LEU A 522 16.72 3.24 8.34
N THR A 523 15.61 3.40 7.64
CA THR A 523 15.37 4.51 6.72
C THR A 523 14.15 5.31 7.15
N VAL A 524 14.32 6.61 7.37
CA VAL A 524 13.22 7.54 7.66
C VAL A 524 13.26 8.63 6.61
N LYS A 525 12.29 8.65 5.70
CA LYS A 525 12.23 9.59 4.58
C LYS A 525 10.89 10.27 4.45
N ASN A 526 10.90 11.53 4.01
CA ASN A 526 9.70 12.31 3.71
C ASN A 526 8.71 12.45 4.90
N CYS A 527 9.17 12.19 6.13
CA CYS A 527 8.31 12.18 7.30
C CYS A 527 8.20 13.58 7.94
N LYS A 528 7.07 13.84 8.62
CA LYS A 528 6.85 15.07 9.39
C LYS A 528 6.68 14.79 10.87
N PHE A 529 7.43 15.47 11.72
CA PHE A 529 7.41 15.33 13.17
C PHE A 529 7.08 16.67 13.82
N THR A 530 6.04 16.72 14.65
CA THR A 530 5.57 17.94 15.31
C THR A 530 5.31 17.67 16.80
N ASN A 531 5.72 18.59 17.67
CA ASN A 531 5.46 18.53 19.12
C ASN A 531 6.05 17.27 19.78
N VAL A 532 7.26 16.89 19.38
CA VAL A 532 7.95 15.70 19.87
C VAL A 532 9.09 16.07 20.82
N ARG A 533 9.61 15.12 21.58
CA ARG A 533 10.92 15.27 22.22
C ARG A 533 12.04 15.01 21.22
N TYR A 534 12.06 13.81 20.66
CA TYR A 534 12.84 13.41 19.48
C TYR A 534 11.88 12.92 18.41
N GLY A 535 12.13 13.27 17.14
CA GLY A 535 11.39 12.65 16.03
C GLY A 535 11.86 11.22 15.82
N VAL A 536 13.17 11.00 15.89
CA VAL A 536 13.77 9.66 15.83
C VAL A 536 14.69 9.45 17.04
N TYR A 537 14.37 8.44 17.85
CA TYR A 537 15.20 7.96 18.95
C TYR A 537 15.55 6.49 18.75
N GLY A 538 16.83 6.21 18.48
CA GLY A 538 17.34 4.85 18.30
C GLY A 538 18.42 4.51 19.33
N GLY A 539 18.18 3.49 20.15
CA GLY A 539 19.15 3.02 21.12
C GLY A 539 20.49 2.62 20.49
N LYS A 540 20.46 1.73 19.50
CA LYS A 540 21.66 1.29 18.78
C LYS A 540 21.31 1.10 17.31
N VAL A 541 22.00 1.82 16.44
CA VAL A 541 21.69 1.85 15.00
C VAL A 541 22.91 1.59 14.12
N ARG A 542 22.67 0.94 12.98
CA ARG A 542 23.68 0.65 11.96
C ARG A 542 23.10 0.93 10.58
N ASN A 543 23.90 1.50 9.68
CA ASN A 543 23.49 1.77 8.30
C ASN A 543 22.13 2.49 8.24
N THR A 544 22.07 3.69 8.81
CA THR A 544 20.83 4.44 9.04
C THR A 544 20.79 5.71 8.20
N THR A 545 19.61 6.01 7.66
CA THR A 545 19.35 7.23 6.89
C THR A 545 18.12 7.95 7.44
N VAL A 546 18.26 9.25 7.68
CA VAL A 546 17.15 10.17 7.95
C VAL A 546 17.22 11.29 6.91
N GLU A 547 16.28 11.31 5.98
CA GLU A 547 16.33 12.22 4.83
C GLU A 547 15.01 12.92 4.52
N ASN A 548 15.10 14.14 4.01
CA ASN A 548 13.95 14.91 3.52
C ASN A 548 12.80 15.02 4.53
N CYS A 549 13.10 14.93 5.83
CA CYS A 549 12.10 15.00 6.89
C CYS A 549 11.94 16.44 7.41
N THR A 550 10.74 16.75 7.91
CA THR A 550 10.45 18.03 8.58
C THR A 550 10.22 17.81 10.07
N PHE A 551 11.00 18.47 10.91
CA PHE A 551 10.88 18.44 12.37
C PHE A 551 10.47 19.82 12.86
N THR A 552 9.41 19.92 13.65
CA THR A 552 8.90 21.19 14.17
C THR A 552 8.58 21.09 15.66
N ASN A 553 9.03 22.07 16.43
CA ASN A 553 8.78 22.16 17.87
C ASN A 553 9.26 20.90 18.61
N CYS A 554 10.55 20.57 18.46
CA CYS A 554 11.17 19.50 19.22
C CYS A 554 11.66 20.03 20.57
N SER A 555 11.21 19.45 21.68
CA SER A 555 11.67 19.88 23.03
C SER A 555 13.14 19.50 23.31
N SER A 556 13.74 18.67 22.44
CA SER A 556 15.16 18.33 22.43
C SER A 556 15.71 18.35 20.99
N TYR A 557 16.60 17.42 20.61
CA TYR A 557 17.12 17.30 19.25
C TYR A 557 16.06 16.71 18.30
N ALA A 558 16.18 16.91 16.99
CA ALA A 558 15.33 16.24 16.01
C ALA A 558 15.58 14.72 16.01
N VAL A 559 16.86 14.33 16.04
CA VAL A 559 17.33 12.94 15.99
C VAL A 559 18.30 12.65 17.12
N ARG A 560 18.12 11.50 17.79
CA ARG A 560 18.97 11.02 18.88
C ARG A 560 19.31 9.55 18.70
N PHE A 561 20.60 9.24 18.69
CA PHE A 561 21.09 7.87 18.74
C PHE A 561 22.00 7.64 19.95
N GLU A 562 21.89 6.49 20.63
CA GLU A 562 22.80 6.17 21.73
C GLU A 562 24.10 5.53 21.23
N ASP A 563 24.04 4.62 20.25
CA ASP A 563 25.22 4.07 19.61
C ASP A 563 25.03 3.98 18.10
N VAL A 564 26.07 4.35 17.36
CA VAL A 564 26.08 4.40 15.89
C VAL A 564 27.28 3.60 15.35
N ALA A 565 26.98 2.72 14.40
CA ALA A 565 27.94 1.91 13.65
C ALA A 565 27.66 2.00 12.14
N GLY A 566 28.70 1.82 11.31
CA GLY A 566 28.56 1.85 9.86
C GLY A 566 28.12 3.23 9.36
N LYS A 567 27.27 3.28 8.33
CA LYS A 567 26.84 4.55 7.74
C LYS A 567 25.72 5.21 8.55
N LEU A 568 25.82 6.52 8.77
CA LEU A 568 24.72 7.35 9.27
C LEU A 568 24.57 8.58 8.37
N ASN A 569 23.44 8.69 7.69
CA ASN A 569 23.09 9.82 6.83
C ASN A 569 21.98 10.65 7.47
N VAL A 570 22.21 11.96 7.62
CA VAL A 570 21.20 12.95 8.00
C VAL A 570 21.20 14.04 6.93
N ILE A 571 20.28 13.94 5.97
CA ILE A 571 20.39 14.67 4.69
C ILE A 571 19.09 15.42 4.35
N GLY A 572 19.18 16.68 3.92
CA GLY A 572 18.03 17.40 3.35
C GLY A 572 16.88 17.67 4.33
N ASN A 573 17.12 17.57 5.65
CA ASN A 573 16.05 17.74 6.63
C ASN A 573 15.81 19.21 6.95
N THR A 574 14.55 19.56 7.20
CA THR A 574 14.16 20.87 7.76
C THR A 574 13.86 20.74 9.25
N VAL A 575 14.54 21.49 10.09
CA VAL A 575 14.37 21.44 11.55
C VAL A 575 14.02 22.83 12.07
N ASN A 576 12.84 22.98 12.66
CA ASN A 576 12.33 24.26 13.14
C ASN A 576 12.02 24.19 14.64
N LYS A 577 12.51 25.16 15.43
CA LYS A 577 12.28 25.24 16.89
C LYS A 577 12.68 23.95 17.60
N ALA A 578 13.96 23.59 17.52
CA ALA A 578 14.52 22.45 18.22
C ALA A 578 15.80 22.81 18.99
N GLY A 579 16.21 21.93 19.90
CA GLY A 579 17.47 22.03 20.64
C GLY A 579 18.71 21.69 19.81
N GLY A 580 18.52 21.00 18.67
CA GLY A 580 19.54 20.64 17.69
C GLY A 580 18.99 19.65 16.64
N VAL A 581 19.78 19.30 15.64
CA VAL A 581 19.44 18.35 14.58
C VAL A 581 19.79 16.94 15.01
N LEU A 582 21.08 16.64 15.26
CA LEU A 582 21.55 15.31 15.61
C LEU A 582 22.33 15.28 16.93
N SER A 583 22.03 14.31 17.78
CA SER A 583 22.84 13.98 18.95
C SER A 583 23.17 12.49 18.99
N ILE A 584 24.47 12.17 19.16
CA ILE A 584 24.99 10.80 19.23
C ILE A 584 25.69 10.58 20.58
N ASN A 585 25.32 9.54 21.33
CA ASN A 585 25.88 9.31 22.66
C ASN A 585 27.20 8.56 22.61
N THR A 586 27.41 7.73 21.60
CA THR A 586 28.60 6.92 21.41
C THR A 586 28.75 6.62 19.93
N VAL A 587 29.97 6.74 19.42
CA VAL A 587 30.36 6.35 18.06
C VAL A 587 31.43 5.27 18.18
N GLY A 588 31.24 4.14 17.49
CA GLY A 588 32.27 3.10 17.36
C GLY A 588 32.30 2.02 18.45
N ASN A 589 31.12 1.61 18.97
CA ASN A 589 30.83 0.44 19.81
C ASN A 589 31.69 0.19 21.08
N ASN A 590 30.98 0.00 22.21
CA ASN A 590 31.50 -0.57 23.46
C ASN A 590 31.80 -2.08 23.40
N TYR A 591 31.50 -2.77 22.29
CA TYR A 591 31.45 -4.23 22.21
C TYR A 591 31.95 -4.85 20.88
N SER A 592 32.59 -4.14 19.96
CA SER A 592 32.98 -4.73 18.65
C SER A 592 34.31 -5.48 18.69
N THR A 593 34.39 -6.64 18.03
CA THR A 593 35.65 -7.36 17.71
C THR A 593 36.21 -6.99 16.34
N THR A 594 35.41 -6.35 15.48
CA THR A 594 35.80 -5.93 14.13
C THR A 594 36.04 -4.43 14.10
N ASP A 595 36.98 -3.98 13.27
CA ASP A 595 37.25 -2.56 13.03
C ASP A 595 36.05 -1.94 12.29
N ILE A 596 34.99 -1.61 13.04
CA ILE A 596 33.84 -0.91 12.48
C ILE A 596 34.28 0.51 12.18
N GLN A 597 34.29 0.82 10.88
CA GLN A 597 34.37 2.19 10.40
C GLN A 597 32.97 2.81 10.45
N THR A 598 32.83 3.93 11.15
CA THR A 598 31.58 4.69 11.21
C THR A 598 31.69 5.95 10.37
N ASP A 599 30.84 6.08 9.36
CA ASP A 599 30.83 7.22 8.44
C ASP A 599 29.55 8.03 8.66
N VAL A 600 29.69 9.23 9.23
CA VAL A 600 28.56 10.12 9.51
C VAL A 600 28.51 11.22 8.46
N THR A 601 27.42 11.30 7.72
CA THR A 601 27.15 12.34 6.72
C THR A 601 26.03 13.26 7.20
N ILE A 602 26.31 14.56 7.26
CA ILE A 602 25.33 15.59 7.61
C ILE A 602 25.36 16.63 6.49
N LYS A 603 24.33 16.58 5.64
CA LYS A 603 24.34 17.30 4.37
C LYS A 603 23.03 18.04 4.10
N ASP A 604 23.11 19.26 3.61
CA ASP A 604 21.97 20.04 3.10
C ASP A 604 20.79 20.18 4.09
N ASN A 605 21.05 20.15 5.40
CA ASN A 605 20.00 20.34 6.40
C ASN A 605 19.76 21.84 6.65
N ASN A 606 18.49 22.22 6.75
CA ASN A 606 18.05 23.57 7.05
C ASN A 606 17.47 23.66 8.46
N ALA A 607 18.19 24.31 9.37
CA ALA A 607 17.78 24.51 10.76
C ALA A 607 17.32 25.96 10.98
N VAL A 608 16.10 26.16 11.46
CA VAL A 608 15.52 27.50 11.65
C VAL A 608 14.98 27.71 13.05
N SER A 609 15.10 28.93 13.56
CA SER A 609 14.63 29.29 14.90
C SER A 609 15.13 28.33 15.99
N MET A 610 16.42 27.97 15.94
CA MET A 610 17.01 27.03 16.88
C MET A 610 17.17 27.67 18.27
N THR A 611 16.76 26.93 19.31
CA THR A 611 16.89 27.38 20.72
C THR A 611 18.24 27.01 21.32
N CYS A 612 18.87 25.96 20.77
CA CYS A 612 20.24 25.49 21.01
C CYS A 612 20.77 25.70 22.45
N ARG A 613 20.58 24.69 23.31
CA ARG A 613 20.98 24.75 24.73
C ARG A 613 22.47 25.07 24.98
N ASN A 614 23.37 24.72 24.05
CA ASN A 614 24.83 24.88 24.19
C ASN A 614 25.55 25.27 22.86
N GLY A 615 24.84 25.74 21.82
CA GLY A 615 25.44 26.16 20.55
C GLY A 615 25.81 25.07 19.51
N TYR A 616 25.48 23.79 19.74
CA TYR A 616 25.83 22.68 18.83
C TYR A 616 24.62 22.21 18.04
N VAL A 617 24.34 22.91 16.94
CA VAL A 617 23.08 22.75 16.21
C VAL A 617 23.05 21.43 15.46
N PHE A 618 24.03 21.17 14.60
CA PHE A 618 23.89 20.08 13.63
C PHE A 618 24.32 18.73 14.19
N VAL A 619 25.41 18.67 14.95
CA VAL A 619 25.89 17.43 15.55
C VAL A 619 26.49 17.68 16.92
N THR A 620 26.02 16.93 17.91
CA THR A 620 26.76 16.68 19.15
C THR A 620 27.03 15.19 19.26
N ALA A 621 28.29 14.77 19.13
CA ALA A 621 28.70 13.38 19.23
C ALA A 621 29.73 13.17 20.34
N TYR A 622 29.62 12.03 21.04
CA TYR A 622 30.70 11.52 21.88
C TYR A 622 31.36 10.36 21.15
N ASP A 623 32.61 10.55 20.74
CA ASP A 623 33.30 9.67 19.80
C ASP A 623 34.73 9.41 20.29
N ASN A 624 34.96 8.18 20.78
CA ASN A 624 36.29 7.72 21.16
C ASN A 624 37.04 7.09 19.97
N ALA A 625 36.33 6.72 18.90
CA ALA A 625 36.85 6.08 17.70
C ALA A 625 37.51 7.08 16.74
N LYS A 626 37.25 8.39 16.92
CA LYS A 626 37.82 9.45 16.08
C LYS A 626 39.35 9.46 16.07
N LYS A 627 39.99 9.36 17.25
CA LYS A 627 41.47 9.39 17.38
C LYS A 627 42.14 8.21 16.68
N SER A 628 41.47 7.07 16.58
CA SER A 628 41.98 5.87 15.91
C SER A 628 41.64 5.82 14.42
N GLY A 629 41.04 6.89 13.86
CA GLY A 629 40.66 6.96 12.45
C GLY A 629 39.49 6.06 12.07
N LYS A 630 38.80 5.48 13.05
CA LYS A 630 37.67 4.55 12.83
C LYS A 630 36.34 5.27 12.63
N SER A 631 36.31 6.60 12.72
CA SER A 631 35.13 7.40 12.41
C SER A 631 35.43 8.59 11.53
N THR A 632 34.56 8.81 10.55
CA THR A 632 34.64 9.93 9.61
C THR A 632 33.37 10.77 9.66
N TYR A 633 33.52 12.05 9.35
CA TYR A 633 32.41 13.01 9.32
C TYR A 633 32.48 13.79 8.01
N THR A 634 31.39 13.74 7.23
CA THR A 634 31.20 14.53 6.03
C THR A 634 30.12 15.56 6.30
N ILE A 635 30.50 16.83 6.34
CA ILE A 635 29.62 17.93 6.73
C ILE A 635 29.65 19.00 5.64
N THR A 636 28.50 19.24 4.99
CA THR A 636 28.43 20.21 3.90
C THR A 636 27.03 20.76 3.66
N GLY A 637 26.92 22.00 3.18
CA GLY A 637 25.65 22.59 2.70
C GLY A 637 24.59 22.86 3.78
N ASN A 638 24.93 22.76 5.07
CA ASN A 638 23.96 22.97 6.15
C ASN A 638 23.76 24.47 6.46
N SER A 639 22.57 24.89 6.87
CA SER A 639 22.27 26.31 7.19
C SER A 639 21.45 26.47 8.47
N CYS A 640 21.80 27.47 9.31
CA CYS A 640 21.18 27.65 10.62
C CYS A 640 20.75 29.10 10.89
N THR A 641 19.57 29.27 11.52
CA THR A 641 19.17 30.51 12.21
C THR A 641 18.75 30.22 13.65
N TYR A 642 18.91 31.21 14.53
CA TYR A 642 18.71 31.09 15.97
C TYR A 642 17.57 31.97 16.48
N THR A 643 16.95 31.60 17.61
CA THR A 643 15.95 32.46 18.27
C THR A 643 16.55 33.66 19.00
N GLN A 644 17.87 33.65 19.24
CA GLN A 644 18.61 34.71 19.91
C GLN A 644 20.00 34.86 19.26
N SER A 645 20.63 36.01 19.47
CA SER A 645 22.02 36.23 19.02
C SER A 645 23.01 35.50 19.92
N PHE A 646 24.09 34.98 19.33
CA PHE A 646 25.21 34.36 20.03
C PHE A 646 26.51 35.05 19.58
N ASP A 647 27.41 35.36 20.52
CA ASP A 647 28.67 36.05 20.24
C ASP A 647 29.60 35.22 19.33
N GLU A 648 29.50 33.89 19.40
CA GLU A 648 30.10 32.95 18.45
C GLU A 648 28.98 32.07 17.87
N PRO A 649 28.45 32.38 16.67
CA PRO A 649 27.48 31.53 16.00
C PRO A 649 28.16 30.24 15.53
N LEU A 650 28.22 29.26 16.42
CA LEU A 650 28.67 27.92 16.08
C LEU A 650 27.55 27.28 15.27
N ASN A 651 27.72 27.19 13.94
CA ASN A 651 26.99 26.28 13.05
C ASN A 651 27.27 24.82 13.47
N GLY A 652 27.08 24.49 14.76
CA GLY A 652 28.11 23.82 15.53
C GLY A 652 28.09 22.32 15.38
N PHE A 653 29.17 21.79 14.83
CA PHE A 653 29.52 20.38 14.85
C PHE A 653 30.53 20.18 15.97
N ARG A 654 30.14 19.46 17.03
CA ARG A 654 31.03 19.19 18.16
C ARG A 654 31.16 17.70 18.39
N ILE A 655 32.42 17.26 18.44
CA ILE A 655 32.81 15.90 18.80
C ILE A 655 33.58 15.96 20.12
N LYS A 656 33.22 15.09 21.07
CA LYS A 656 33.85 14.97 22.39
C LYS A 656 34.38 13.57 22.62
N SER A 657 35.49 13.45 23.36
CA SER A 657 35.91 12.17 23.96
C SER A 657 35.06 11.87 25.20
N THR A 658 34.59 10.62 25.36
CA THR A 658 33.91 10.15 26.57
C THR A 658 34.90 9.86 27.69
N TYR A 659 36.11 9.38 27.35
CA TYR A 659 37.16 9.02 28.30
C TYR A 659 38.38 9.96 28.14
N GLY A 660 38.84 10.56 29.24
CA GLY A 660 39.93 11.55 29.26
C GLY A 660 39.47 13.01 29.38
N PRO A 661 40.40 13.99 29.46
CA PRO A 661 40.02 15.41 29.50
C PRO A 661 39.16 15.74 28.28
N SER A 662 38.02 16.39 28.49
CA SER A 662 37.02 16.69 27.46
C SER A 662 37.53 17.70 26.43
N VAL A 663 38.42 17.28 25.53
CA VAL A 663 38.86 18.08 24.38
C VAL A 663 37.75 17.98 23.33
N ALA A 664 37.14 19.12 23.02
CA ALA A 664 36.15 19.23 21.96
C ALA A 664 36.83 19.54 20.63
N GLU A 665 36.50 18.80 19.58
CA GLU A 665 36.89 19.10 18.21
C GLU A 665 35.73 19.81 17.51
N PHE A 666 36.03 20.93 16.85
CA PHE A 666 35.10 21.65 15.97
C PHE A 666 35.38 21.25 14.53
N ILE A 667 34.33 20.91 13.78
CA ILE A 667 34.42 20.63 12.34
C ILE A 667 33.70 21.74 11.57
N GLU A 668 34.38 22.32 10.60
CA GLU A 668 33.83 23.35 9.72
C GLU A 668 32.79 22.76 8.75
N ASN A 669 31.74 23.54 8.48
CA ASN A 669 30.74 23.22 7.47
C ASN A 669 31.25 23.66 6.10
N LYS A 670 31.53 22.70 5.21
CA LYS A 670 32.11 22.99 3.88
C LYS A 670 31.08 23.27 2.80
#